data_AF-A0A7S6U547-F1
#
_entry.id   AF-A0A7S6U547-F1
#
_cell.length_a   1.000
_cell.length_b   1.000
_cell.length_c   1.000
_cell.angle_alpha   90.00
_cell.angle_beta   90.00
_cell.angle_gamma   90.00
#
_symmetry.space_group_name_H-M   'P 1'
#
loop_
_entity.id
_entity.type
_entity.pdbx_description
1 polymer ?
#
loop_
_entity_poly.entity_id
_entity_poly.type
_entity_poly.pdbx_seq_one_letter_code
_entity_poly.pdbx_strand_id
1 'polypeptide(L)'
;MNKITINPDLANVDYTDLLTKICQSLEKKPIFKTNNHHQWLVVDINQIAGEIATSQVNSPLGNAQGVRAATLNFSPGSQERFPEQISNITELVRENLTSCCDKNLSLDRLTFVTQLIADLQTFHQPSNKFDLAYNFPPSNQLQQQRLTVKHNDGQHTQLLKTHKVKISVDKPSNFTAHLLEGINNFIDIQLDPTSEERNDLEDILENLEKNDQSDIHRLENLVNQQTLGKLKKLAKIKYLEFLYENIDDNASQNNLQGKIYLQDLIRRLKLLDDYINDTHKADGEYIVNYEGVEVNYQNMFSRSEAFDMLPIIPLIEGYLGETEQENREKVEFIFGLKLKFDGKVQAYGGKTVFEHNQSLLDPDSKEHKEGVKDESRKTSFVYKVLKIAFLYYFLFAFRQDTNNPQNNLEYNPITKFEQSVLPILQGSDDQAKKQIFRKIIEGFKKFEVQRKIKTLKGVLINLIKRKTSFPTREYPLHISVKNSILEADINTIVDRDTFLKSLLRENPKDCLKYINLGEATTDNSFLVSLPAKMTISEIYFFETDDRETFQMQYDIQSGIDVLPVVFVPANSCYKFCQENLSNRKLVIFPYRPDPKKLEPGKLETQKLESHQEFIYKITYSLLAYICLYVLLEGRSKLFIPILRIHLNNKTDDAPIEKFIVSLTGVLSHLLNEKYRSNSQGIDINNFTTNGKFKIPNTLASLYSILPKKFTFPPGDKFQFRELDKLAMIIVSSRGSDSRWGMEAKKSNLMGEIIDFQIQPQTATLRLLKTFSENYDNHEDMFSYPSVIVENVDQLYKRGYRHFIYIAKVPYSSTLHITQTKSEELFFMSENVIRALTRERNDIKIYPMFFDKYYAVKVENKINSTSLYIQDTVELTQLVEDSSKKSIVFFNLFNGIAVAKDTNYNGVMSYATLLNIYQGILDDKDIRTGLIYQDSHLKSEILQCLTLFHFSRYQKHEKSGKLQIKLDPYQNLIGDDSTGQLALLKYGCGRREFNSLAFLTYVRDILARPKSSS
;
A
#
# COMPACT_ATOMS: atom_id res chain seq x y z
N MET A 1 -4.89 25.78 -16.04
CA MET A 1 -3.88 24.72 -16.22
C MET A 1 -2.55 25.22 -15.71
N ASN A 2 -1.90 24.49 -14.81
CA ASN A 2 -0.65 24.93 -14.17
C ASN A 2 0.51 24.86 -15.17
N LYS A 3 1.19 25.99 -15.37
CA LYS A 3 2.40 26.06 -16.18
C LYS A 3 3.53 25.42 -15.37
N ILE A 4 4.03 24.27 -15.80
CA ILE A 4 5.13 23.59 -15.10
C ILE A 4 6.30 24.56 -14.89
N THR A 5 6.61 24.96 -13.65
CA THR A 5 7.69 25.92 -13.38
C THR A 5 8.97 25.20 -12.98
N ILE A 6 10.12 25.68 -13.43
CA ILE A 6 11.42 25.17 -12.97
C ILE A 6 11.59 25.57 -11.50
N ASN A 7 11.92 24.61 -10.64
CA ASN A 7 12.25 24.84 -9.24
C ASN A 7 13.74 24.49 -9.00
N PRO A 8 14.56 25.43 -8.51
CA PRO A 8 16.00 25.21 -8.29
C PRO A 8 16.30 24.20 -7.17
N ASP A 9 15.36 23.98 -6.25
CA ASP A 9 15.50 23.02 -5.15
C ASP A 9 15.26 21.56 -5.58
N LEU A 10 14.78 21.37 -6.81
CA LEU A 10 14.48 20.07 -7.40
C LEU A 10 15.50 19.69 -8.48
N ALA A 11 15.65 18.39 -8.74
CA ALA A 11 16.56 17.92 -9.77
C ALA A 11 15.99 18.17 -11.17
N ASN A 12 16.80 18.75 -12.06
CA ASN A 12 16.37 19.01 -13.44
C ASN A 12 16.33 17.73 -14.29
N VAL A 13 15.37 17.68 -15.23
CA VAL A 13 15.24 16.62 -16.23
C VAL A 13 15.31 17.17 -17.66
N ASP A 14 15.90 16.40 -18.58
CA ASP A 14 15.99 16.78 -19.99
C ASP A 14 15.73 15.59 -20.91
N TYR A 15 14.59 15.62 -21.62
CA TYR A 15 14.21 14.56 -22.54
C TYR A 15 14.61 14.84 -24.01
N THR A 16 15.25 15.97 -24.30
CA THR A 16 15.45 16.46 -25.68
C THR A 16 16.16 15.43 -26.57
N ASP A 17 17.27 14.85 -26.08
CA ASP A 17 18.05 13.86 -26.84
C ASP A 17 17.25 12.57 -27.07
N LEU A 18 16.55 12.11 -26.04
CA LEU A 18 15.68 10.93 -26.11
C LEU A 18 14.58 11.12 -27.17
N LEU A 19 13.83 12.22 -27.10
CA LEU A 19 12.72 12.50 -28.01
C LEU A 19 13.20 12.71 -29.45
N THR A 20 14.34 13.38 -29.64
CA THR A 20 14.94 13.56 -30.98
C THR A 20 15.27 12.21 -31.63
N LYS A 21 15.85 11.28 -30.87
CA LYS A 21 16.15 9.93 -31.38
C LYS A 21 14.88 9.12 -31.67
N ILE A 22 13.83 9.30 -30.87
CA ILE A 22 12.51 8.71 -31.16
C ILE A 22 11.98 9.19 -32.52
N CYS A 23 12.00 10.50 -32.79
CA CYS A 23 11.58 11.03 -34.09
C CYS A 23 12.40 10.42 -35.24
N GLN A 24 13.73 10.46 -35.14
CA GLN A 24 14.63 9.93 -36.17
C GLN A 24 14.41 8.43 -36.46
N SER A 25 14.08 7.63 -35.43
CA SER A 25 13.76 6.21 -35.61
C SER A 25 12.38 6.01 -36.27
N LEU A 26 11.38 6.82 -35.91
CA LEU A 26 10.02 6.75 -36.49
C LEU A 26 9.96 7.15 -37.97
N GLU A 27 10.80 8.08 -38.40
CA GLU A 27 10.93 8.47 -39.81
C GLU A 27 11.47 7.33 -40.68
N LYS A 28 12.31 6.46 -40.11
CA LYS A 28 13.02 5.41 -40.85
C LYS A 28 12.32 4.06 -40.83
N LYS A 29 11.50 3.78 -39.80
CA LYS A 29 10.96 2.44 -39.55
C LYS A 29 9.45 2.48 -39.31
N PRO A 30 8.66 1.75 -40.13
CA PRO A 30 7.24 1.64 -39.90
C PRO A 30 6.93 0.82 -38.65
N ILE A 31 6.05 1.35 -37.80
CA ILE A 31 5.65 0.71 -36.53
C ILE A 31 4.32 -0.05 -36.61
N PHE A 32 3.53 0.13 -37.68
CA PHE A 32 2.25 -0.56 -37.86
C PHE A 32 2.36 -1.64 -38.93
N LYS A 33 1.88 -2.85 -38.60
CA LYS A 33 1.82 -3.99 -39.51
C LYS A 33 0.46 -4.69 -39.37
N THR A 34 -0.12 -5.14 -40.47
CA THR A 34 -1.34 -5.94 -40.48
C THR A 34 -1.02 -7.41 -40.77
N ASN A 35 -1.80 -8.35 -40.21
CA ASN A 35 -1.67 -9.77 -40.58
C ASN A 35 -2.50 -10.12 -41.82
N ASN A 36 -2.23 -11.30 -42.41
CA ASN A 36 -3.09 -11.87 -43.44
C ASN A 36 -4.52 -12.00 -42.89
N HIS A 37 -5.52 -11.49 -43.63
CA HIS A 37 -6.93 -11.32 -43.24
C HIS A 37 -7.30 -10.06 -42.42
N HIS A 38 -6.37 -9.13 -42.17
CA HIS A 38 -6.64 -7.82 -41.57
C HIS A 38 -7.36 -7.87 -40.20
N GLN A 39 -7.18 -8.97 -39.48
CA GLN A 39 -7.78 -9.13 -38.16
C GLN A 39 -6.94 -8.45 -37.08
N TRP A 40 -5.61 -8.41 -37.24
CA TRP A 40 -4.72 -7.86 -36.23
C TRP A 40 -3.93 -6.66 -36.74
N LEU A 41 -3.92 -5.59 -35.94
CA LEU A 41 -3.00 -4.49 -36.08
C LEU A 41 -1.86 -4.67 -35.07
N VAL A 42 -0.67 -4.96 -35.56
CA VAL A 42 0.54 -5.08 -34.73
C VAL A 42 1.22 -3.71 -34.67
N VAL A 43 1.46 -3.24 -33.44
CA VAL A 43 2.13 -1.98 -33.10
C VAL A 43 3.54 -2.29 -32.59
N ASP A 44 4.50 -2.39 -33.50
CA ASP A 44 5.86 -2.88 -33.27
C ASP A 44 6.82 -1.79 -32.73
N ILE A 45 6.42 -1.18 -31.61
CA ILE A 45 7.24 -0.16 -30.91
C ILE A 45 8.39 -0.76 -30.10
N ASN A 46 8.38 -2.09 -29.89
CA ASN A 46 9.43 -2.80 -29.18
C ASN A 46 10.80 -2.66 -29.87
N GLN A 47 10.81 -2.73 -31.20
CA GLN A 47 12.03 -2.59 -31.99
C GLN A 47 12.66 -1.21 -31.79
N ILE A 48 11.85 -0.14 -31.86
CA ILE A 48 12.31 1.24 -31.64
C ILE A 48 12.80 1.42 -30.20
N ALA A 49 12.02 0.97 -29.21
CA ALA A 49 12.42 1.09 -27.81
C ALA A 49 13.74 0.34 -27.52
N GLY A 50 13.94 -0.83 -28.12
CA GLY A 50 15.18 -1.60 -28.02
C GLY A 50 16.38 -0.89 -28.65
N GLU A 51 16.23 -0.36 -29.86
CA GLU A 51 17.28 0.41 -30.56
C GLU A 51 17.70 1.64 -29.76
N ILE A 52 16.74 2.42 -29.29
CA ILE A 52 16.99 3.65 -28.54
C ILE A 52 17.66 3.33 -27.20
N ALA A 53 17.23 2.28 -26.51
CA ALA A 53 17.86 1.83 -25.27
C ALA A 53 19.33 1.42 -25.45
N THR A 54 19.70 0.89 -26.62
CA THR A 54 21.09 0.53 -26.94
C THR A 54 21.90 1.68 -27.56
N SER A 55 21.23 2.76 -27.97
CA SER A 55 21.88 3.96 -28.48
C SER A 55 22.45 4.81 -27.34
N GLN A 56 23.42 5.66 -27.67
CA GLN A 56 24.08 6.52 -26.68
C GLN A 56 23.17 7.71 -26.34
N VAL A 57 22.14 7.50 -25.50
CA VAL A 57 21.19 8.55 -25.06
C VAL A 57 21.67 9.19 -23.77
N ASN A 58 21.63 10.53 -23.70
CA ASN A 58 21.87 11.23 -22.46
C ASN A 58 20.79 10.87 -21.43
N SER A 59 21.20 10.58 -20.19
CA SER A 59 20.27 10.29 -19.10
C SER A 59 19.30 11.45 -18.89
N PRO A 60 17.98 11.22 -19.03
CA PRO A 60 17.00 12.29 -18.82
C PRO A 60 17.00 12.84 -17.39
N LEU A 61 17.49 12.07 -16.42
CA LEU A 61 17.57 12.43 -15.01
C LEU A 61 18.90 13.13 -14.63
N GLY A 62 19.83 13.27 -15.58
CA GLY A 62 21.17 13.79 -15.34
C GLY A 62 21.95 13.05 -14.24
N ASN A 63 22.95 13.73 -13.65
CA ASN A 63 23.85 13.20 -12.62
C ASN A 63 23.59 13.77 -11.21
N ALA A 64 22.47 14.47 -10.99
CA ALA A 64 22.17 15.15 -9.73
C ALA A 64 22.23 14.20 -8.51
N GLN A 65 22.84 14.65 -7.41
CA GLN A 65 22.93 13.90 -6.14
C GLN A 65 21.75 14.19 -5.22
N GLY A 66 21.46 13.27 -4.29
CA GLY A 66 20.39 13.44 -3.29
C GLY A 66 18.97 13.38 -3.87
N VAL A 67 18.78 12.86 -5.09
CA VAL A 67 17.47 12.78 -5.74
C VAL A 67 16.68 11.59 -5.21
N ARG A 68 15.43 11.85 -4.80
CA ARG A 68 14.46 10.81 -4.48
C ARG A 68 13.60 10.48 -5.69
N ALA A 69 12.98 11.50 -6.29
CA ALA A 69 12.20 11.37 -7.52
C ALA A 69 12.46 12.55 -8.46
N ALA A 70 12.42 12.33 -9.78
CA ALA A 70 12.48 13.40 -10.78
C ALA A 70 11.77 12.98 -12.07
N THR A 71 10.90 13.84 -12.59
CA THR A 71 9.99 13.54 -13.72
C THR A 71 9.61 14.78 -14.53
N LEU A 72 9.29 15.92 -13.88
CA LEU A 72 8.67 17.07 -14.53
C LEU A 72 9.40 18.40 -14.27
N ASN A 73 10.46 18.42 -13.45
CA ASN A 73 11.24 19.63 -13.26
C ASN A 73 12.22 19.82 -14.43
N PHE A 74 11.75 20.35 -15.56
CA PHE A 74 12.55 20.45 -16.80
C PHE A 74 13.78 21.34 -16.66
N SER A 75 14.86 20.99 -17.38
CA SER A 75 16.00 21.89 -17.57
C SER A 75 15.60 23.13 -18.41
N PRO A 76 16.28 24.28 -18.22
CA PRO A 76 16.06 25.46 -19.04
C PRO A 76 16.12 25.16 -20.55
N GLY A 77 15.11 25.60 -21.31
CA GLY A 77 14.98 25.36 -22.76
C GLY A 77 14.48 23.95 -23.16
N SER A 78 14.50 22.95 -22.28
CA SER A 78 13.87 21.64 -22.54
C SER A 78 12.34 21.73 -22.43
N GLN A 79 11.85 22.56 -21.50
CA GLN A 79 10.42 22.78 -21.27
C GLN A 79 9.65 23.24 -22.52
N GLU A 80 10.24 24.13 -23.32
CA GLU A 80 9.61 24.69 -24.53
C GLU A 80 9.64 23.71 -25.71
N ARG A 81 10.75 22.96 -25.85
CA ARG A 81 10.93 21.97 -26.93
C ARG A 81 10.10 20.71 -26.72
N PHE A 82 9.83 20.34 -25.48
CA PHE A 82 9.13 19.09 -25.16
C PHE A 82 7.75 18.99 -25.83
N PRO A 83 6.83 19.97 -25.71
CA PRO A 83 5.53 19.94 -26.41
C PRO A 83 5.63 19.81 -27.93
N GLU A 84 6.59 20.49 -28.55
CA GLU A 84 6.82 20.44 -30.01
C GLU A 84 7.25 19.04 -30.44
N GLN A 85 8.19 18.44 -29.72
CA GLN A 85 8.67 17.08 -30.00
C GLN A 85 7.57 16.03 -29.78
N ILE A 86 6.74 16.16 -28.74
CA ILE A 86 5.59 15.28 -28.54
C ILE A 86 4.59 15.39 -29.70
N SER A 87 4.34 16.61 -30.18
CA SER A 87 3.47 16.84 -31.33
C SER A 87 4.05 16.22 -32.60
N ASN A 88 5.34 16.39 -32.85
CA ASN A 88 6.06 15.79 -33.98
C ASN A 88 5.98 14.25 -33.95
N ILE A 89 6.30 13.63 -32.81
CA ILE A 89 6.17 12.17 -32.64
C ILE A 89 4.74 11.71 -32.96
N THR A 90 3.73 12.47 -32.54
CA THR A 90 2.32 12.12 -32.78
C THR A 90 1.95 12.20 -34.26
N GLU A 91 2.41 13.23 -34.98
CA GLU A 91 2.23 13.34 -36.43
C GLU A 91 2.93 12.19 -37.18
N LEU A 92 4.19 11.87 -36.81
CA LEU A 92 4.92 10.73 -37.39
C LEU A 92 4.20 9.39 -37.15
N VAL A 93 3.65 9.17 -35.95
CA VAL A 93 2.84 7.97 -35.65
C VAL A 93 1.56 7.96 -36.50
N ARG A 94 0.92 9.12 -36.70
CA ARG A 94 -0.27 9.25 -37.55
C ARG A 94 0.04 8.92 -39.01
N GLU A 95 1.11 9.47 -39.56
CA GLU A 95 1.58 9.21 -40.93
C GLU A 95 1.92 7.73 -41.15
N ASN A 96 2.59 7.11 -40.17
CA ASN A 96 2.89 5.68 -40.19
C ASN A 96 1.62 4.82 -40.23
N LEU A 97 0.59 5.18 -39.47
CA LEU A 97 -0.68 4.46 -39.49
C LEU A 97 -1.42 4.64 -40.82
N THR A 98 -1.50 5.88 -41.33
CA THR A 98 -2.10 6.19 -42.64
C THR A 98 -1.40 5.42 -43.76
N SER A 99 -0.06 5.44 -43.78
CA SER A 99 0.73 4.69 -44.76
C SER A 99 0.49 3.18 -44.71
N CYS A 100 0.28 2.62 -43.51
CA CYS A 100 -0.05 1.20 -43.34
C CYS A 100 -1.44 0.88 -43.92
N CYS A 101 -2.42 1.77 -43.73
CA CYS A 101 -3.77 1.61 -44.25
C CYS A 101 -3.82 1.79 -45.78
N ASP A 102 -3.12 2.78 -46.34
CA ASP A 102 -3.13 3.04 -47.78
C ASP A 102 -2.47 1.90 -48.58
N LYS A 103 -1.26 1.50 -48.17
CA LYS A 103 -0.45 0.51 -48.90
C LYS A 103 -1.01 -0.91 -48.83
N ASN A 104 -1.59 -1.31 -47.70
CA ASN A 104 -2.03 -2.69 -47.49
C ASN A 104 -3.53 -2.89 -47.70
N LEU A 105 -4.33 -1.84 -47.53
CA LEU A 105 -5.79 -1.94 -47.42
C LEU A 105 -6.57 -0.98 -48.33
N SER A 106 -5.94 0.08 -48.86
CA SER A 106 -6.61 1.15 -49.60
C SER A 106 -7.83 1.73 -48.85
N LEU A 107 -7.71 1.83 -47.52
CA LEU A 107 -8.74 2.37 -46.62
C LEU A 107 -8.21 3.62 -45.93
N ASP A 108 -9.09 4.60 -45.72
CA ASP A 108 -8.80 5.68 -44.78
C ASP A 108 -8.57 5.13 -43.36
N ARG A 109 -7.63 5.76 -42.63
CA ARG A 109 -7.23 5.41 -41.26
C ARG A 109 -8.40 5.26 -40.30
N LEU A 110 -9.35 6.19 -40.29
CA LEU A 110 -10.51 6.13 -39.38
C LEU A 110 -11.43 4.97 -39.76
N THR A 111 -11.59 4.71 -41.06
CA THR A 111 -12.37 3.58 -41.55
C THR A 111 -11.76 2.25 -41.12
N PHE A 112 -10.44 2.08 -41.29
CA PHE A 112 -9.72 0.89 -40.84
C PHE A 112 -9.85 0.64 -39.33
N VAL A 113 -9.65 1.67 -38.50
CA VAL A 113 -9.84 1.55 -37.05
C VAL A 113 -11.27 1.11 -36.70
N THR A 114 -12.28 1.64 -37.40
CA THR A 114 -13.69 1.23 -37.20
C THR A 114 -13.86 -0.27 -37.46
N GLN A 115 -13.15 -0.82 -38.44
CA GLN A 115 -13.21 -2.24 -38.72
C GLN A 115 -12.62 -3.10 -37.60
N LEU A 116 -11.71 -2.58 -36.76
CA LEU A 116 -11.16 -3.29 -35.60
C LEU A 116 -12.11 -3.31 -34.39
N ILE A 117 -13.14 -2.47 -34.40
CA ILE A 117 -14.12 -2.34 -33.33
C ILE A 117 -15.26 -3.35 -33.53
N ALA A 118 -15.75 -3.91 -32.44
CA ALA A 118 -16.91 -4.80 -32.43
C ALA A 118 -17.92 -4.37 -31.38
N ASP A 119 -19.21 -4.56 -31.65
CA ASP A 119 -20.28 -4.36 -30.66
C ASP A 119 -20.17 -5.40 -29.55
N LEU A 120 -20.17 -4.96 -28.28
CA LEU A 120 -20.06 -5.84 -27.11
C LEU A 120 -21.16 -6.92 -27.08
N GLN A 121 -22.35 -6.63 -27.60
CA GLN A 121 -23.46 -7.61 -27.67
C GLN A 121 -23.13 -8.79 -28.60
N THR A 122 -22.39 -8.56 -29.68
CA THR A 122 -21.90 -9.63 -30.55
C THR A 122 -20.59 -10.23 -30.03
N PHE A 123 -19.76 -9.42 -29.38
CA PHE A 123 -18.44 -9.83 -28.91
C PHE A 123 -18.49 -10.93 -27.84
N HIS A 124 -19.53 -10.95 -27.00
CA HIS A 124 -19.59 -11.79 -25.80
C HIS A 124 -20.09 -13.22 -26.01
N GLN A 125 -20.39 -13.62 -27.26
CA GLN A 125 -20.90 -14.96 -27.56
C GLN A 125 -19.95 -16.07 -27.06
N PRO A 126 -20.46 -17.14 -26.42
CA PRO A 126 -19.63 -18.15 -25.77
C PRO A 126 -18.73 -18.91 -26.75
N SER A 127 -17.50 -19.21 -26.33
CA SER A 127 -16.56 -20.05 -27.06
C SER A 127 -16.03 -21.18 -26.18
N ASN A 128 -15.73 -22.32 -26.80
CA ASN A 128 -15.13 -23.48 -26.13
C ASN A 128 -13.63 -23.28 -25.85
N LYS A 129 -13.03 -22.21 -26.36
CA LYS A 129 -11.62 -21.82 -26.15
C LYS A 129 -11.55 -20.43 -25.52
N PHE A 130 -10.39 -20.08 -24.97
CA PHE A 130 -10.15 -18.71 -24.50
C PHE A 130 -10.13 -17.75 -25.68
N ASP A 131 -11.08 -16.82 -25.75
CA ASP A 131 -11.20 -15.92 -26.89
C ASP A 131 -11.65 -14.49 -26.51
N LEU A 132 -11.39 -14.08 -25.26
CA LEU A 132 -11.86 -12.83 -24.66
C LEU A 132 -13.39 -12.68 -24.49
N ALA A 133 -14.23 -13.63 -24.94
CA ALA A 133 -15.66 -13.58 -24.67
C ALA A 133 -15.97 -13.73 -23.17
N TYR A 134 -16.92 -12.95 -22.66
CA TYR A 134 -17.37 -13.06 -21.28
C TYR A 134 -18.89 -13.06 -21.21
N ASN A 135 -19.48 -14.10 -20.62
CA ASN A 135 -20.92 -14.35 -20.69
C ASN A 135 -21.79 -13.52 -19.72
N PHE A 136 -21.23 -12.49 -19.06
CA PHE A 136 -21.94 -11.54 -18.19
C PHE A 136 -23.01 -12.18 -17.28
N PRO A 137 -22.65 -13.18 -16.45
CA PRO A 137 -23.64 -13.96 -15.72
C PRO A 137 -24.39 -13.09 -14.69
N PRO A 138 -25.73 -13.17 -14.63
CA PRO A 138 -26.50 -12.48 -13.59
C PRO A 138 -26.26 -13.14 -12.23
N SER A 139 -26.49 -12.37 -11.16
CA SER A 139 -26.37 -12.84 -9.78
C SER A 139 -27.66 -12.59 -9.03
N ASN A 140 -28.40 -13.66 -8.75
CA ASN A 140 -29.78 -13.58 -8.27
C ASN A 140 -29.93 -13.87 -6.76
N GLN A 141 -28.82 -14.07 -6.03
CA GLN A 141 -28.81 -14.49 -4.61
C GLN A 141 -27.77 -13.73 -3.79
N LEU A 142 -27.56 -12.43 -4.06
CA LEU A 142 -26.70 -11.62 -3.21
C LEU A 142 -27.47 -11.30 -1.92
N GLN A 143 -26.79 -11.44 -0.78
CA GLN A 143 -27.39 -11.30 0.53
C GLN A 143 -26.46 -10.53 1.46
N GLN A 144 -27.02 -9.58 2.19
CA GLN A 144 -26.35 -8.91 3.30
C GLN A 144 -27.11 -9.13 4.59
N GLN A 145 -26.39 -9.23 5.70
CA GLN A 145 -26.97 -9.40 7.03
C GLN A 145 -26.35 -8.42 8.02
N ARG A 146 -27.20 -7.74 8.78
CA ARG A 146 -26.78 -6.84 9.85
C ARG A 146 -26.26 -7.64 11.04
N LEU A 147 -25.16 -7.19 11.61
CA LEU A 147 -24.61 -7.66 12.87
C LEU A 147 -24.88 -6.63 13.96
N THR A 148 -24.81 -7.09 15.21
CA THR A 148 -24.83 -6.24 16.40
C THR A 148 -23.67 -6.59 17.33
N VAL A 149 -23.17 -5.61 18.09
CA VAL A 149 -22.23 -5.83 19.19
C VAL A 149 -22.94 -6.03 20.53
N LYS A 150 -24.25 -5.75 20.60
CA LYS A 150 -25.05 -5.90 21.83
C LYS A 150 -25.30 -7.39 22.08
N HIS A 151 -24.89 -7.85 23.25
CA HIS A 151 -25.21 -9.21 23.69
C HIS A 151 -26.67 -9.26 24.13
N ASN A 152 -27.45 -10.16 23.54
CA ASN A 152 -28.79 -10.50 24.00
C ASN A 152 -28.77 -11.98 24.40
N ASP A 153 -28.89 -12.25 25.70
CA ASP A 153 -28.74 -13.59 26.27
C ASP A 153 -29.74 -14.57 25.63
N GLY A 154 -29.25 -15.41 24.69
CA GLY A 154 -29.95 -16.59 24.19
C GLY A 154 -30.62 -16.50 22.81
N GLN A 155 -30.70 -15.34 22.15
CA GLN A 155 -31.39 -15.22 20.83
C GLN A 155 -30.46 -15.11 19.61
N HIS A 156 -29.22 -14.65 19.75
CA HIS A 156 -28.36 -14.35 18.61
C HIS A 156 -27.07 -15.17 18.59
N THR A 157 -26.74 -15.75 17.44
CA THR A 157 -25.51 -16.52 17.26
C THR A 157 -24.30 -15.60 17.11
N GLN A 158 -23.26 -15.83 17.92
CA GLN A 158 -21.95 -15.19 17.72
C GLN A 158 -21.31 -15.70 16.43
N LEU A 159 -21.14 -14.81 15.45
CA LEU A 159 -20.52 -15.18 14.17
C LEU A 159 -19.02 -14.87 14.14
N LEU A 160 -18.64 -13.69 14.64
CA LEU A 160 -17.30 -13.15 14.56
C LEU A 160 -16.84 -12.59 15.91
N LYS A 161 -15.52 -12.45 16.07
CA LYS A 161 -14.93 -11.64 17.14
C LYS A 161 -13.68 -10.93 16.68
N THR A 162 -13.35 -9.79 17.24
CA THR A 162 -12.07 -9.11 16.98
C THR A 162 -11.33 -8.86 18.28
N HIS A 163 -10.00 -8.79 18.18
CA HIS A 163 -9.12 -8.38 19.26
C HIS A 163 -8.65 -6.96 18.96
N LYS A 164 -8.70 -6.07 19.95
CA LYS A 164 -8.18 -4.70 19.81
C LYS A 164 -7.14 -4.39 20.87
N VAL A 165 -6.23 -3.48 20.52
CA VAL A 165 -5.32 -2.81 21.46
C VAL A 165 -5.63 -1.32 21.46
N LYS A 166 -5.81 -0.76 22.66
CA LYS A 166 -5.90 0.67 22.89
C LYS A 166 -4.64 1.13 23.60
N ILE A 167 -3.97 2.15 23.06
CA ILE A 167 -2.77 2.76 23.62
C ILE A 167 -3.12 4.18 24.00
N SER A 168 -2.99 4.52 25.28
CA SER A 168 -3.24 5.86 25.82
C SER A 168 -1.92 6.46 26.29
N VAL A 169 -1.67 7.73 26.01
CA VAL A 169 -0.52 8.51 26.48
C VAL A 169 -1.04 9.75 27.19
N ASP A 170 -0.58 9.96 28.43
CA ASP A 170 -1.06 11.04 29.28
C ASP A 170 -0.12 12.26 29.19
N LYS A 171 -0.71 13.45 29.12
CA LYS A 171 -0.07 14.78 29.07
C LYS A 171 1.14 14.91 28.11
N PRO A 172 1.04 14.48 26.84
CA PRO A 172 2.13 14.66 25.87
C PRO A 172 2.58 16.11 25.70
N SER A 173 1.70 17.09 25.93
CA SER A 173 2.02 18.53 25.86
C SER A 173 3.04 19.00 26.91
N ASN A 174 3.21 18.28 28.02
CA ASN A 174 4.18 18.65 29.07
C ASN A 174 5.59 18.11 28.80
N PHE A 175 5.79 17.37 27.70
CA PHE A 175 7.06 16.71 27.42
C PHE A 175 8.25 17.67 27.39
N THR A 176 8.12 18.82 26.69
CA THR A 176 9.20 19.80 26.55
C THR A 176 9.59 20.41 27.89
N ALA A 177 8.61 20.77 28.71
CA ALA A 177 8.86 21.29 30.06
C ALA A 177 9.61 20.27 30.94
N HIS A 178 9.18 19.01 30.94
CA HIS A 178 9.85 17.96 31.70
C HIS A 178 11.24 17.62 31.14
N LEU A 179 11.45 17.73 29.82
CA LEU A 179 12.75 17.53 29.20
C LEU A 179 13.75 18.62 29.65
N LEU A 180 13.33 19.89 29.67
CA LEU A 180 14.15 21.00 30.14
C LEU A 180 14.50 20.86 31.63
N GLU A 181 13.54 20.45 32.46
CA GLU A 181 13.79 20.14 33.87
C GLU A 181 14.80 18.98 34.01
N GLY A 182 14.66 17.93 33.20
CA GLY A 182 15.59 16.80 33.16
C GLY A 182 17.02 17.20 32.76
N ILE A 183 17.18 18.11 31.81
CA ILE A 183 18.49 18.64 31.41
C ILE A 183 19.08 19.49 32.54
N ASN A 184 18.30 20.36 33.18
CA ASN A 184 18.77 21.13 34.34
C ASN A 184 19.26 20.24 35.47
N ASN A 185 18.50 19.20 35.81
CA ASN A 185 18.91 18.20 36.81
C ASN A 185 20.20 17.47 36.40
N PHE A 186 20.38 17.18 35.11
CA PHE A 186 21.62 16.58 34.62
C PHE A 186 22.82 17.52 34.78
N ILE A 187 22.66 18.81 34.47
CA ILE A 187 23.73 19.82 34.66
C ILE A 187 24.14 19.84 36.14
N ASP A 188 23.17 19.93 37.06
CA ASP A 188 23.43 20.04 38.50
C ASP A 188 24.06 18.79 39.11
N ILE A 189 23.67 17.59 38.63
CA ILE A 189 24.06 16.33 39.25
C ILE A 189 25.31 15.70 38.60
N GLN A 190 25.47 15.85 37.27
CA GLN A 190 26.50 15.10 36.51
C GLN A 190 27.64 15.97 35.99
N LEU A 191 27.39 17.24 35.67
CA LEU A 191 28.44 18.12 35.14
C LEU A 191 29.18 18.89 36.25
N ASP A 192 28.55 19.11 37.40
CA ASP A 192 29.10 19.86 38.55
C ASP A 192 29.85 21.15 38.13
N PRO A 193 29.20 22.05 37.36
CA PRO A 193 29.88 23.17 36.72
C PRO A 193 30.28 24.25 37.74
N THR A 194 31.35 24.98 37.44
CA THR A 194 31.67 26.23 38.13
C THR A 194 30.59 27.30 37.88
N SER A 195 30.57 28.38 38.66
CA SER A 195 29.57 29.45 38.50
C SER A 195 29.64 30.16 37.14
N GLU A 196 30.81 30.21 36.51
CA GLU A 196 30.98 30.80 35.16
C GLU A 196 30.46 29.83 34.09
N GLU A 197 30.87 28.57 34.14
CA GLU A 197 30.38 27.52 33.24
C GLU A 197 28.86 27.32 33.36
N ARG A 198 28.29 27.47 34.57
CA ARG A 198 26.84 27.37 34.78
C ARG A 198 26.08 28.45 34.02
N ASN A 199 26.57 29.69 34.01
CA ASN A 199 25.93 30.78 33.27
C ASN A 199 25.97 30.50 31.75
N ASP A 200 27.13 30.04 31.24
CA ASP A 200 27.27 29.71 29.82
C ASP A 200 26.30 28.57 29.40
N LEU A 201 26.17 27.54 30.25
CA LEU A 201 25.25 26.42 30.01
C LEU A 201 23.77 26.86 30.08
N GLU A 202 23.42 27.78 30.97
CA GLU A 202 22.07 28.35 31.06
C GLU A 202 21.72 29.16 29.80
N ASP A 203 22.64 29.99 29.31
CA ASP A 203 22.48 30.75 28.07
C ASP A 203 22.28 29.82 26.86
N ILE A 204 23.04 28.71 26.78
CA ILE A 204 22.87 27.70 25.73
C ILE A 204 21.47 27.05 25.84
N LEU A 205 21.03 26.68 27.04
CA LEU A 205 19.74 26.03 27.24
C LEU A 205 18.57 26.95 26.85
N GLU A 206 18.62 28.22 27.23
CA GLU A 206 17.61 29.22 26.88
C GLU A 206 17.56 29.46 25.36
N ASN A 207 18.73 29.48 24.70
CA ASN A 207 18.81 29.60 23.24
C ASN A 207 18.23 28.38 22.52
N LEU A 208 18.45 27.16 23.04
CA LEU A 208 17.88 25.94 22.47
C LEU A 208 16.36 25.86 22.65
N GLU A 209 15.81 26.37 23.74
CA GLU A 209 14.36 26.43 23.98
C GLU A 209 13.65 27.40 23.01
N LYS A 210 14.25 28.55 22.70
CA LYS A 210 13.64 29.58 21.85
C LYS A 210 13.71 29.31 20.36
N ASN A 211 14.59 28.40 19.92
CA ASN A 211 14.87 28.17 18.50
C ASN A 211 14.18 26.90 17.98
N ASP A 212 13.12 27.04 17.17
CA ASP A 212 12.35 25.93 16.59
C ASP A 212 13.18 24.90 15.78
N GLN A 213 14.42 25.23 15.39
CA GLN A 213 15.35 24.35 14.67
C GLN A 213 16.40 23.68 15.57
N SER A 214 16.32 23.91 16.89
CA SER A 214 17.25 23.41 17.89
C SER A 214 17.22 21.89 18.03
N ASP A 215 18.24 21.36 18.70
CA ASP A 215 18.31 19.93 19.00
C ASP A 215 17.21 19.46 19.97
N ILE A 216 16.69 20.36 20.83
CA ILE A 216 15.55 20.07 21.72
C ILE A 216 14.31 19.76 20.87
N HIS A 217 13.97 20.62 19.92
CA HIS A 217 12.83 20.38 19.03
C HIS A 217 13.06 19.20 18.08
N ARG A 218 14.31 18.91 17.68
CA ARG A 218 14.63 17.68 16.93
C ARG A 218 14.36 16.42 17.75
N LEU A 219 14.73 16.42 19.03
CA LEU A 219 14.45 15.30 19.94
C LEU A 219 12.95 15.16 20.20
N GLU A 220 12.26 16.27 20.44
CA GLU A 220 10.81 16.34 20.59
C GLU A 220 10.10 15.72 19.36
N ASN A 221 10.49 16.15 18.15
CA ASN A 221 9.95 15.61 16.90
C ASN A 221 10.26 14.11 16.72
N LEU A 222 11.46 13.65 17.11
CA LEU A 222 11.83 12.23 17.07
C LEU A 222 10.90 11.40 17.98
N VAL A 223 10.73 11.83 19.23
CA VAL A 223 9.84 11.17 20.20
C VAL A 223 8.41 11.19 19.69
N ASN A 224 7.95 12.34 19.19
CA ASN A 224 6.62 12.53 18.64
C ASN A 224 6.35 11.52 17.52
N GLN A 225 7.24 11.41 16.54
CA GLN A 225 7.01 10.62 15.31
C GLN A 225 7.29 9.12 15.44
N GLN A 226 8.14 8.69 16.38
CA GLN A 226 8.67 7.32 16.38
C GLN A 226 8.20 6.47 17.57
N THR A 227 7.72 7.08 18.65
CA THR A 227 7.32 6.37 19.86
C THR A 227 6.14 5.41 19.63
N LEU A 228 5.15 5.81 18.83
CA LEU A 228 4.03 4.94 18.48
C LEU A 228 4.50 3.65 17.80
N GLY A 229 5.56 3.71 16.98
CA GLY A 229 6.18 2.54 16.36
C GLY A 229 6.76 1.58 17.39
N LYS A 230 7.42 2.09 18.44
CA LYS A 230 7.92 1.28 19.55
C LYS A 230 6.79 0.70 20.41
N LEU A 231 5.75 1.48 20.70
CA LEU A 231 4.58 1.01 21.45
C LEU A 231 3.86 -0.13 20.72
N LYS A 232 3.76 -0.04 19.38
CA LYS A 232 3.27 -1.14 18.54
C LYS A 232 4.16 -2.39 18.63
N LYS A 233 5.48 -2.24 18.65
CA LYS A 233 6.40 -3.38 18.84
C LYS A 233 6.16 -4.06 20.20
N LEU A 234 6.04 -3.28 21.28
CA LEU A 234 5.74 -3.80 22.63
C LEU A 234 4.36 -4.48 22.68
N ALA A 235 3.35 -3.91 22.03
CA ALA A 235 2.00 -4.47 21.95
C ALA A 235 1.99 -5.88 21.31
N LYS A 236 2.91 -6.17 20.39
CA LYS A 236 3.08 -7.54 19.85
C LYS A 236 3.47 -8.53 20.96
N ILE A 237 4.35 -8.15 21.89
CA ILE A 237 4.75 -9.01 23.02
C ILE A 237 3.60 -9.12 24.03
N LYS A 238 2.99 -8.00 24.42
CA LYS A 238 1.87 -7.98 25.37
C LYS A 238 0.66 -8.79 24.90
N TYR A 239 0.38 -8.79 23.60
CA TYR A 239 -0.68 -9.64 23.06
C TYR A 239 -0.35 -11.13 23.09
N LEU A 240 0.93 -11.52 22.95
CA LEU A 240 1.31 -12.92 23.16
C LEU A 240 1.16 -13.35 24.63
N GLU A 241 1.49 -12.46 25.58
CA GLU A 241 1.24 -12.69 27.02
C GLU A 241 -0.24 -12.86 27.32
N PHE A 242 -1.06 -11.96 26.77
CA PHE A 242 -2.52 -12.04 26.86
C PHE A 242 -3.06 -13.39 26.35
N LEU A 243 -2.55 -13.89 25.23
CA LEU A 243 -2.94 -15.21 24.72
C LEU A 243 -2.44 -16.34 25.62
N TYR A 244 -1.20 -16.25 26.13
CA TYR A 244 -0.59 -17.25 27.02
C TYR A 244 -1.43 -17.48 28.28
N GLU A 245 -1.91 -16.40 28.90
CA GLU A 245 -2.77 -16.44 30.09
C GLU A 245 -4.10 -17.17 29.85
N ASN A 246 -4.58 -17.17 28.60
CA ASN A 246 -5.87 -17.75 28.23
C ASN A 246 -5.78 -19.18 27.67
N ILE A 247 -4.57 -19.78 27.61
CA ILE A 247 -4.40 -21.19 27.25
C ILE A 247 -4.67 -22.10 28.46
N ASP A 248 -5.70 -22.93 28.32
CA ASP A 248 -5.95 -24.07 29.20
C ASP A 248 -4.97 -25.21 28.86
N ASP A 249 -3.99 -25.42 29.73
CA ASP A 249 -2.96 -26.46 29.62
C ASP A 249 -3.47 -27.85 29.98
N ASN A 250 -4.58 -27.96 30.70
CA ASN A 250 -5.19 -29.24 31.07
C ASN A 250 -6.03 -29.84 29.94
N ALA A 251 -6.40 -29.03 28.93
CA ALA A 251 -7.28 -29.47 27.85
C ALA A 251 -6.66 -30.57 26.96
N SER A 252 -5.34 -30.56 26.72
CA SER A 252 -4.63 -31.62 25.99
C SER A 252 -3.11 -31.52 26.13
N GLN A 253 -2.39 -32.62 25.84
CA GLN A 253 -0.92 -32.60 25.73
C GLN A 253 -0.42 -31.57 24.71
N ASN A 254 -1.11 -31.40 23.57
CA ASN A 254 -0.74 -30.39 22.58
C ASN A 254 -0.91 -28.96 23.12
N ASN A 255 -1.93 -28.71 23.96
CA ASN A 255 -2.10 -27.41 24.61
C ASN A 255 -0.98 -27.12 25.60
N LEU A 256 -0.61 -28.08 26.44
CA LEU A 256 0.53 -27.96 27.35
C LEU A 256 1.81 -27.64 26.58
N GLN A 257 2.12 -28.41 25.52
CA GLN A 257 3.30 -28.18 24.68
C GLN A 257 3.25 -26.81 24.00
N GLY A 258 2.09 -26.44 23.43
CA GLY A 258 1.91 -25.15 22.78
C GLY A 258 2.03 -23.97 23.74
N LYS A 259 1.54 -24.09 24.98
CA LYS A 259 1.69 -23.10 26.04
C LYS A 259 3.17 -22.89 26.39
N ILE A 260 3.93 -23.98 26.53
CA ILE A 260 5.38 -23.91 26.76
C ILE A 260 6.12 -23.26 25.58
N TYR A 261 5.78 -23.61 24.33
CA TYR A 261 6.38 -22.98 23.15
C TYR A 261 6.06 -21.49 23.04
N LEU A 262 4.85 -21.08 23.42
CA LEU A 262 4.48 -19.66 23.48
C LEU A 262 5.26 -18.92 24.57
N GLN A 263 5.39 -19.53 25.75
CA GLN A 263 6.17 -18.97 26.86
C GLN A 263 7.63 -18.77 26.47
N ASP A 264 8.24 -19.77 25.82
CA ASP A 264 9.62 -19.66 25.33
C ASP A 264 9.75 -18.56 24.28
N LEU A 265 8.81 -18.46 23.33
CA LEU A 265 8.79 -17.38 22.34
C LEU A 265 8.73 -15.99 23.00
N ILE A 266 7.83 -15.78 23.95
CA ILE A 266 7.70 -14.51 24.69
C ILE A 266 9.00 -14.18 25.41
N ARG A 267 9.53 -15.15 26.18
CA ARG A 267 10.78 -14.97 26.94
C ARG A 267 11.95 -14.63 26.01
N ARG A 268 12.08 -15.31 24.87
CA ARG A 268 13.17 -15.10 23.91
C ARG A 268 13.06 -13.75 23.21
N LEU A 269 11.84 -13.28 22.92
CA LEU A 269 11.61 -11.93 22.39
C LEU A 269 12.02 -10.85 23.40
N LYS A 270 11.68 -11.03 24.68
CA LYS A 270 12.13 -10.12 25.75
C LYS A 270 13.65 -10.13 25.89
N LEU A 271 14.27 -11.31 25.97
CA LEU A 271 15.74 -11.44 26.03
C LEU A 271 16.45 -10.77 24.83
N LEU A 272 15.89 -10.87 23.63
CA LEU A 272 16.41 -10.17 22.46
C LEU A 272 16.29 -8.67 22.63
N ASP A 273 15.13 -8.18 23.10
CA ASP A 273 14.88 -6.75 23.31
C ASP A 273 15.79 -6.17 24.42
N ASP A 274 15.99 -6.90 25.52
CA ASP A 274 16.92 -6.54 26.58
C ASP A 274 18.36 -6.50 26.04
N TYR A 275 18.77 -7.50 25.27
CA TYR A 275 20.11 -7.58 24.68
C TYR A 275 20.43 -6.40 23.75
N ILE A 276 19.50 -5.98 22.89
CA ILE A 276 19.75 -4.86 21.96
C ILE A 276 19.65 -3.49 22.65
N ASN A 277 19.03 -3.41 23.83
CA ASN A 277 18.85 -2.17 24.59
C ASN A 277 19.81 -2.08 25.81
N ASP A 278 20.77 -3.00 25.92
CA ASP A 278 21.78 -3.03 26.97
C ASP A 278 22.63 -1.76 26.95
N THR A 279 22.53 -0.98 28.03
CA THR A 279 23.20 0.31 28.21
C THR A 279 24.68 0.20 28.53
N HIS A 280 25.16 -1.00 28.85
CA HIS A 280 26.56 -1.22 29.20
C HIS A 280 27.44 -1.56 28.00
N LYS A 281 26.86 -1.71 26.80
CA LYS A 281 27.57 -2.04 25.57
C LYS A 281 27.67 -0.86 24.64
N ALA A 282 28.85 -0.67 24.04
CA ALA A 282 29.07 0.36 23.04
C ALA A 282 28.40 0.02 21.70
N ASP A 283 28.02 1.04 20.93
CA ASP A 283 27.36 0.87 19.64
C ASP A 283 28.14 -0.02 18.66
N GLY A 284 29.47 0.11 18.68
CA GLY A 284 30.38 -0.66 17.82
C GLY A 284 30.31 -2.17 18.06
N GLU A 285 29.89 -2.60 19.24
CA GLU A 285 29.77 -4.02 19.60
C GLU A 285 28.61 -4.72 18.86
N TYR A 286 27.67 -3.96 18.31
CA TYR A 286 26.53 -4.48 17.55
C TYR A 286 26.73 -4.44 16.03
N ILE A 287 27.88 -3.94 15.57
CA ILE A 287 28.21 -3.85 14.15
C ILE A 287 28.59 -5.25 13.65
N VAL A 288 27.94 -5.69 12.57
CA VAL A 288 28.25 -6.95 11.89
C VAL A 288 28.24 -6.74 10.38
N ASN A 289 28.90 -7.64 9.65
CA ASN A 289 28.98 -7.52 8.20
C ASN A 289 28.87 -8.88 7.49
N TYR A 290 28.42 -8.86 6.24
CA TYR A 290 28.40 -10.03 5.34
C TYR A 290 28.47 -9.55 3.88
N GLU A 291 29.29 -10.20 3.05
CA GLU A 291 29.37 -9.91 1.60
C GLU A 291 29.61 -8.41 1.31
N GLY A 292 30.43 -7.75 2.14
CA GLY A 292 30.79 -6.34 2.04
C GLY A 292 29.71 -5.33 2.48
N VAL A 293 28.63 -5.78 3.14
CA VAL A 293 27.59 -4.90 3.67
C VAL A 293 27.63 -4.94 5.20
N GLU A 294 27.72 -3.76 5.80
CA GLU A 294 27.74 -3.56 7.25
C GLU A 294 26.37 -3.11 7.78
N VAL A 295 25.98 -3.62 8.95
CA VAL A 295 24.75 -3.25 9.65
C VAL A 295 24.97 -3.23 11.16
N ASN A 296 24.26 -2.35 11.86
CA ASN A 296 24.18 -2.35 13.31
C ASN A 296 22.89 -3.05 13.78
N TYR A 297 23.00 -4.10 14.60
CA TYR A 297 21.82 -4.84 15.07
C TYR A 297 20.90 -4.01 15.97
N GLN A 298 21.41 -3.12 16.81
CA GLN A 298 20.58 -2.24 17.64
C GLN A 298 19.68 -1.35 16.77
N ASN A 299 20.24 -0.73 15.73
CA ASN A 299 19.47 0.10 14.79
C ASN A 299 18.48 -0.72 13.94
N MET A 300 18.82 -1.98 13.64
CA MET A 300 17.97 -2.89 12.88
C MET A 300 16.72 -3.33 13.67
N PHE A 301 16.86 -3.54 14.97
CA PHE A 301 15.79 -4.05 15.83
C PHE A 301 15.08 -2.97 16.67
N SER A 302 15.50 -1.71 16.60
CA SER A 302 14.78 -0.56 17.18
C SER A 302 13.46 -0.23 16.45
N ARG A 303 13.29 -0.73 15.21
CA ARG A 303 12.13 -0.45 14.34
C ARG A 303 10.90 -1.31 14.66
N SER A 304 9.71 -0.81 14.33
CA SER A 304 8.42 -1.45 14.63
C SER A 304 8.20 -2.82 13.95
N GLU A 305 8.79 -2.99 12.77
CA GLU A 305 8.71 -4.16 11.88
C GLU A 305 9.85 -5.17 12.13
N ALA A 306 10.60 -5.01 13.21
CA ALA A 306 11.71 -5.88 13.58
C ALA A 306 11.31 -7.37 13.60
N PHE A 307 10.10 -7.68 14.08
CA PHE A 307 9.61 -9.04 14.27
C PHE A 307 8.76 -9.60 13.12
N ASP A 308 8.53 -8.85 12.06
CA ASP A 308 7.56 -9.24 11.02
C ASP A 308 8.02 -10.43 10.17
N MET A 309 9.31 -10.78 10.23
CA MET A 309 9.87 -11.97 9.59
C MET A 309 9.50 -13.27 10.30
N LEU A 310 8.94 -13.23 11.50
CA LEU A 310 8.60 -14.44 12.24
C LEU A 310 7.45 -15.23 11.61
N PRO A 311 7.46 -16.57 11.75
CA PRO A 311 6.37 -17.41 11.28
C PRO A 311 5.08 -17.17 12.10
N ILE A 312 5.20 -16.98 13.41
CA ILE A 312 4.09 -16.68 14.32
C ILE A 312 4.42 -15.40 15.08
N ILE A 313 3.67 -14.34 14.83
CA ILE A 313 3.77 -13.05 15.53
C ILE A 313 2.46 -12.28 15.36
N PRO A 314 2.07 -11.43 16.31
CA PRO A 314 0.98 -10.50 16.12
C PRO A 314 1.30 -9.44 15.08
N LEU A 315 0.28 -9.05 14.33
CA LEU A 315 0.23 -7.93 13.41
C LEU A 315 -0.79 -6.95 13.95
N ILE A 316 -0.40 -5.68 14.02
CA ILE A 316 -1.27 -4.57 14.40
C ILE A 316 -1.75 -3.97 13.08
N GLU A 317 -2.98 -4.32 12.69
CA GLU A 317 -3.58 -3.98 11.40
C GLU A 317 -4.94 -3.32 11.63
N GLY A 318 -5.21 -2.23 10.91
CA GLY A 318 -6.44 -1.47 11.04
C GLY A 318 -6.40 -0.48 12.20
N TYR A 319 -6.14 0.78 11.86
CA TYR A 319 -6.40 1.94 12.66
C TYR A 319 -7.91 2.10 12.85
N LEU A 320 -8.38 1.84 14.07
CA LEU A 320 -9.79 1.96 14.38
C LEU A 320 -10.10 3.41 14.76
N GLY A 321 -9.20 4.12 15.43
CA GLY A 321 -9.37 5.56 15.66
C GLY A 321 -8.27 6.21 16.49
N GLU A 322 -8.31 7.54 16.45
CA GLU A 322 -7.54 8.45 17.30
C GLU A 322 -8.48 9.29 18.14
N THR A 323 -8.09 9.59 19.36
CA THR A 323 -8.86 10.48 20.23
C THR A 323 -7.91 11.38 21.00
N GLU A 324 -8.18 12.68 21.00
CA GLU A 324 -7.41 13.68 21.73
C GLU A 324 -8.37 14.37 22.72
N GLN A 325 -8.10 14.29 24.02
CA GLN A 325 -8.87 15.03 25.01
C GLN A 325 -8.56 16.54 24.92
N GLU A 326 -9.50 17.39 25.38
CA GLU A 326 -9.30 18.84 25.41
C GLU A 326 -7.96 19.20 26.07
N ASN A 327 -7.26 20.19 25.52
CA ASN A 327 -5.92 20.63 25.95
C ASN A 327 -4.80 19.57 25.91
N ARG A 328 -4.95 18.47 25.16
CA ARG A 328 -3.94 17.40 25.03
C ARG A 328 -3.57 16.73 26.35
N GLU A 329 -4.49 16.68 27.30
CA GLU A 329 -4.25 15.94 28.54
C GLU A 329 -4.10 14.44 28.30
N LYS A 330 -4.66 13.92 27.21
CA LYS A 330 -4.59 12.51 26.86
C LYS A 330 -4.77 12.29 25.36
N VAL A 331 -3.92 11.43 24.78
CA VAL A 331 -4.04 10.95 23.40
C VAL A 331 -4.24 9.44 23.42
N GLU A 332 -5.20 8.92 22.66
CA GLU A 332 -5.47 7.50 22.56
C GLU A 332 -5.52 7.01 21.11
N PHE A 333 -4.90 5.85 20.87
CA PHE A 333 -4.85 5.17 19.60
C PHE A 333 -5.47 3.79 19.72
N ILE A 334 -6.36 3.41 18.81
CA ILE A 334 -7.03 2.12 18.82
C ILE A 334 -6.69 1.35 17.55
N PHE A 335 -6.22 0.12 17.70
CA PHE A 335 -5.83 -0.75 16.58
C PHE A 335 -6.46 -2.14 16.67
N GLY A 336 -6.72 -2.74 15.50
CA GLY A 336 -7.04 -4.16 15.38
C GLY A 336 -5.80 -5.06 15.54
N LEU A 337 -6.02 -6.25 16.09
CA LEU A 337 -5.00 -7.26 16.29
C LEU A 337 -5.29 -8.53 15.49
N LYS A 338 -4.24 -9.09 14.89
CA LYS A 338 -4.30 -10.33 14.12
C LYS A 338 -3.02 -11.14 14.33
N LEU A 339 -3.12 -12.46 14.29
CA LEU A 339 -1.95 -13.35 14.29
C LEU A 339 -1.56 -13.76 12.87
N LYS A 340 -0.26 -13.67 12.58
CA LYS A 340 0.39 -14.35 11.46
C LYS A 340 0.58 -15.84 11.82
N PHE A 341 0.29 -16.75 10.90
CA PHE A 341 0.29 -18.20 11.14
C PHE A 341 1.08 -19.01 10.10
N ASP A 342 2.35 -18.67 9.88
CA ASP A 342 3.28 -19.38 8.99
C ASP A 342 2.64 -19.75 7.64
N GLY A 343 1.93 -18.79 7.06
CA GLY A 343 1.17 -18.97 5.82
C GLY A 343 2.10 -19.17 4.62
N LYS A 344 1.56 -19.73 3.54
CA LYS A 344 2.31 -19.86 2.28
C LYS A 344 2.56 -18.49 1.66
N VAL A 345 3.82 -18.18 1.37
CA VAL A 345 4.19 -16.97 0.64
C VAL A 345 4.05 -17.26 -0.86
N GLN A 346 2.89 -16.86 -1.41
CA GLN A 346 2.53 -17.13 -2.81
C GLN A 346 3.55 -16.55 -3.79
N ALA A 347 4.22 -15.44 -3.42
CA ALA A 347 5.28 -14.80 -4.20
C ALA A 347 6.55 -15.65 -4.36
N TYR A 348 6.72 -16.76 -3.62
CA TYR A 348 7.95 -17.56 -3.60
C TYR A 348 7.68 -19.07 -3.65
N GLY A 349 6.84 -19.49 -4.61
CA GLY A 349 6.55 -20.91 -4.85
C GLY A 349 5.67 -21.57 -3.79
N GLY A 350 5.01 -20.78 -2.93
CA GLY A 350 4.10 -21.28 -1.91
C GLY A 350 4.79 -21.93 -0.70
N LYS A 351 6.09 -21.67 -0.50
CA LYS A 351 6.82 -22.01 0.74
C LYS A 351 6.17 -21.33 1.94
N THR A 352 6.20 -21.95 3.11
CA THR A 352 5.83 -21.29 4.38
C THR A 352 6.78 -20.14 4.68
N VAL A 353 6.41 -19.24 5.59
CA VAL A 353 7.27 -18.10 5.99
C VAL A 353 8.60 -18.61 6.55
N PHE A 354 8.54 -19.64 7.38
CA PHE A 354 9.75 -20.25 7.94
C PHE A 354 10.66 -20.83 6.86
N GLU A 355 10.12 -21.66 5.94
CA GLU A 355 10.89 -22.26 4.83
C GLU A 355 11.45 -21.20 3.88
N HIS A 356 10.69 -20.15 3.59
CA HIS A 356 11.15 -19.05 2.75
C HIS A 356 12.35 -18.34 3.38
N ASN A 357 12.26 -17.97 4.67
CA ASN A 357 13.36 -17.30 5.35
C ASN A 357 14.59 -18.22 5.53
N GLN A 358 14.40 -19.53 5.68
CA GLN A 358 15.51 -20.48 5.60
C GLN A 358 16.20 -20.44 4.23
N SER A 359 15.45 -20.38 3.12
CA SER A 359 16.07 -20.24 1.81
C SER A 359 16.81 -18.92 1.61
N LEU A 360 16.41 -17.83 2.27
CA LEU A 360 17.20 -16.59 2.24
C LEU A 360 18.50 -16.73 3.04
N LEU A 361 18.47 -17.46 4.16
CA LEU A 361 19.63 -17.66 5.03
C LEU A 361 20.62 -18.68 4.45
N ASP A 362 20.15 -19.69 3.73
CA ASP A 362 20.94 -20.79 3.18
C ASP A 362 21.88 -20.33 2.05
N PRO A 363 23.21 -20.29 2.27
CA PRO A 363 24.16 -19.87 1.24
C PRO A 363 24.17 -20.76 -0.01
N ASP A 364 23.68 -21.99 0.10
CA ASP A 364 23.67 -22.95 -1.00
C ASP A 364 22.39 -22.88 -1.84
N SER A 365 21.35 -22.21 -1.33
CA SER A 365 20.10 -21.98 -2.04
C SER A 365 20.28 -21.11 -3.28
N LYS A 366 19.34 -21.24 -4.22
CA LYS A 366 19.30 -20.41 -5.43
C LYS A 366 18.98 -18.95 -5.07
N GLU A 367 18.01 -18.75 -4.18
CA GLU A 367 17.55 -17.43 -3.75
C GLU A 367 18.69 -16.61 -3.11
N HIS A 368 19.52 -17.24 -2.28
CA HIS A 368 20.67 -16.57 -1.68
C HIS A 368 21.75 -16.21 -2.70
N LYS A 369 22.13 -17.17 -3.54
CA LYS A 369 23.15 -16.95 -4.58
C LYS A 369 22.75 -15.85 -5.55
N GLU A 370 21.48 -15.76 -5.92
CA GLU A 370 20.95 -14.70 -6.78
C GLU A 370 20.90 -13.35 -6.04
N GLY A 371 20.47 -13.34 -4.78
CA GLY A 371 20.35 -12.12 -3.99
C GLY A 371 21.68 -11.41 -3.69
N VAL A 372 22.76 -12.18 -3.47
CA VAL A 372 24.11 -11.64 -3.24
C VAL A 372 24.77 -11.16 -4.54
N LYS A 373 24.54 -11.85 -5.67
CA LYS A 373 25.10 -11.49 -6.98
C LYS A 373 24.47 -10.25 -7.60
N ASP A 374 23.26 -9.90 -7.21
CA ASP A 374 22.56 -8.73 -7.75
C ASP A 374 22.98 -7.45 -7.01
N GLU A 375 23.99 -6.76 -7.55
CA GLU A 375 24.52 -5.51 -7.01
C GLU A 375 23.44 -4.45 -6.74
N SER A 376 22.33 -4.43 -7.50
CA SER A 376 21.25 -3.46 -7.29
C SER A 376 20.41 -3.72 -6.03
N ARG A 377 20.36 -4.98 -5.56
CA ARG A 377 19.57 -5.42 -4.40
C ARG A 377 20.43 -5.95 -3.25
N LYS A 378 21.73 -6.14 -3.46
CA LYS A 378 22.68 -6.76 -2.54
C LYS A 378 22.58 -6.20 -1.12
N THR A 379 22.64 -4.87 -0.96
CA THR A 379 22.53 -4.23 0.37
C THR A 379 21.23 -4.59 1.09
N SER A 380 20.09 -4.50 0.40
CA SER A 380 18.79 -4.84 1.00
C SER A 380 18.67 -6.34 1.26
N PHE A 381 19.23 -7.18 0.41
CA PHE A 381 19.22 -8.63 0.57
C PHE A 381 20.06 -9.05 1.77
N VAL A 382 21.32 -8.60 1.86
CA VAL A 382 22.22 -8.91 2.97
C VAL A 382 21.66 -8.40 4.29
N TYR A 383 21.09 -7.19 4.32
CA TYR A 383 20.40 -6.67 5.49
C TYR A 383 19.33 -7.65 6.01
N LYS A 384 18.55 -8.26 5.10
CA LYS A 384 17.55 -9.28 5.46
C LYS A 384 18.20 -10.57 5.97
N VAL A 385 19.28 -11.03 5.35
CA VAL A 385 20.01 -12.24 5.78
C VAL A 385 20.52 -12.09 7.21
N LEU A 386 21.21 -10.99 7.52
CA LEU A 386 21.73 -10.71 8.87
C LEU A 386 20.59 -10.57 9.88
N LYS A 387 19.49 -9.91 9.51
CA LYS A 387 18.28 -9.83 10.34
C LYS A 387 17.70 -11.20 10.67
N ILE A 388 17.57 -12.08 9.67
CA ILE A 388 17.04 -13.44 9.84
C ILE A 388 18.00 -14.27 10.70
N ALA A 389 19.31 -14.20 10.44
CA ALA A 389 20.32 -14.93 11.18
C ALA A 389 20.25 -14.62 12.69
N PHE A 390 20.25 -13.33 13.05
CA PHE A 390 20.15 -12.89 14.44
C PHE A 390 18.82 -13.30 15.07
N LEU A 391 17.70 -12.92 14.45
CA LEU A 391 16.37 -13.15 14.98
C LEU A 391 16.08 -14.65 15.17
N TYR A 392 16.38 -15.47 14.17
CA TYR A 392 16.07 -16.90 14.24
C TYR A 392 17.04 -17.64 15.16
N TYR A 393 18.30 -17.20 15.27
CA TYR A 393 19.22 -17.77 16.26
C TYR A 393 18.69 -17.54 17.67
N PHE A 394 18.38 -16.29 18.03
CA PHE A 394 17.91 -15.95 19.38
C PHE A 394 16.65 -16.73 19.75
N LEU A 395 15.71 -16.89 18.82
CA LEU A 395 14.43 -17.53 19.09
C LEU A 395 14.45 -19.07 19.05
N PHE A 396 15.30 -19.69 18.23
CA PHE A 396 15.24 -21.13 17.97
C PHE A 396 16.51 -21.90 18.36
N ALA A 397 17.58 -21.24 18.82
CA ALA A 397 18.78 -21.94 19.29
C ALA A 397 18.48 -22.82 20.51
N PHE A 398 19.23 -23.93 20.64
CA PHE A 398 18.99 -24.95 21.66
C PHE A 398 20.27 -25.58 22.23
N ARG A 399 20.20 -26.11 23.47
CA ARG A 399 21.33 -26.73 24.19
C ARG A 399 21.43 -28.26 24.03
N GLN A 400 20.33 -29.02 24.12
CA GLN A 400 20.35 -30.49 24.14
C GLN A 400 19.15 -31.16 23.42
N ASP A 401 19.30 -32.40 22.96
CA ASP A 401 18.23 -33.12 22.28
C ASP A 401 17.33 -33.79 23.32
N THR A 402 16.34 -33.07 23.86
CA THR A 402 15.39 -33.63 24.84
C THR A 402 13.96 -33.46 24.36
N ASN A 403 13.20 -34.55 24.37
CA ASN A 403 11.77 -34.56 24.02
C ASN A 403 10.88 -33.76 25.00
N ASN A 404 11.43 -33.23 26.10
CA ASN A 404 10.70 -32.40 27.06
C ASN A 404 10.78 -30.90 26.70
N PRO A 405 9.65 -30.25 26.33
CA PRO A 405 9.61 -28.82 26.02
C PRO A 405 10.02 -27.89 27.17
N GLN A 406 9.91 -28.33 28.43
CA GLN A 406 10.20 -27.51 29.62
C GLN A 406 11.67 -27.05 29.63
N ASN A 407 12.57 -27.92 29.19
CA ASN A 407 14.01 -27.66 29.13
C ASN A 407 14.36 -26.47 28.21
N ASN A 408 13.45 -26.06 27.32
CA ASN A 408 13.63 -24.91 26.45
C ASN A 408 13.68 -23.59 27.24
N LEU A 409 12.94 -23.51 28.34
CA LEU A 409 12.73 -22.29 29.12
C LEU A 409 13.99 -21.83 29.86
N GLU A 410 14.90 -22.73 30.16
CA GLU A 410 16.12 -22.43 30.91
C GLU A 410 17.30 -22.03 30.02
N TYR A 411 17.23 -22.31 28.71
CA TYR A 411 18.36 -22.00 27.82
C TYR A 411 18.43 -20.49 27.53
N ASN A 412 19.59 -19.87 27.80
CA ASN A 412 19.93 -18.50 27.42
C ASN A 412 20.80 -18.52 26.14
N PRO A 413 20.37 -17.91 25.02
CA PRO A 413 21.11 -17.96 23.77
C PRO A 413 22.27 -16.95 23.71
N ILE A 414 22.30 -15.94 24.60
CA ILE A 414 23.19 -14.78 24.54
C ILE A 414 24.66 -15.21 24.61
N THR A 415 25.05 -15.94 25.66
CA THR A 415 26.44 -16.32 25.89
C THR A 415 27.04 -17.09 24.71
N LYS A 416 26.28 -18.04 24.14
CA LYS A 416 26.75 -18.81 22.99
C LYS A 416 26.77 -17.98 21.70
N PHE A 417 25.85 -17.04 21.56
CA PHE A 417 25.85 -16.10 20.45
C PHE A 417 27.11 -15.21 20.49
N GLU A 418 27.40 -14.59 21.63
CA GLU A 418 28.56 -13.70 21.81
C GLU A 418 29.89 -14.44 21.67
N GLN A 419 29.98 -15.68 22.13
CA GLN A 419 31.24 -16.44 22.07
C GLN A 419 31.48 -17.09 20.70
N SER A 420 30.44 -17.54 20.01
CA SER A 420 30.57 -18.44 18.85
C SER A 420 29.97 -17.93 17.54
N VAL A 421 29.19 -16.85 17.57
CA VAL A 421 28.52 -16.33 16.37
C VAL A 421 28.91 -14.89 16.09
N LEU A 422 28.74 -13.99 17.07
CA LEU A 422 29.02 -12.56 16.94
C LEU A 422 30.44 -12.26 16.44
N PRO A 423 31.52 -12.88 16.99
CA PRO A 423 32.89 -12.54 16.58
C PRO A 423 33.17 -12.89 15.11
N ILE A 424 32.53 -13.95 14.61
CA ILE A 424 32.68 -14.37 13.21
C ILE A 424 31.88 -13.44 12.28
N LEU A 425 30.71 -12.95 12.71
CA LEU A 425 29.94 -11.96 11.96
C LEU A 425 30.59 -10.56 11.97
N GLN A 426 31.39 -10.25 12.99
CA GLN A 426 32.23 -9.04 13.08
C GLN A 426 33.52 -9.17 12.23
N GLY A 427 34.06 -10.39 12.12
CA GLY A 427 35.25 -10.67 11.33
C GLY A 427 35.09 -10.49 9.82
N SER A 428 36.21 -10.62 9.10
CA SER A 428 36.29 -10.41 7.65
C SER A 428 36.09 -11.68 6.80
N ASP A 429 36.00 -12.87 7.41
CA ASP A 429 35.87 -14.15 6.69
C ASP A 429 34.41 -14.50 6.36
N ASP A 430 33.97 -14.20 5.14
CA ASP A 430 32.64 -14.53 4.67
C ASP A 430 32.39 -16.04 4.49
N GLN A 431 33.43 -16.88 4.33
CA GLN A 431 33.24 -18.34 4.29
C GLN A 431 32.91 -18.90 5.66
N ALA A 432 33.57 -18.40 6.71
CA ALA A 432 33.21 -18.73 8.09
C ALA A 432 31.77 -18.33 8.42
N LYS A 433 31.31 -17.15 7.96
CA LYS A 433 29.92 -16.70 8.11
C LYS A 433 28.93 -17.61 7.39
N LYS A 434 29.24 -18.03 6.15
CA LYS A 434 28.43 -19.01 5.42
C LYS A 434 28.33 -20.34 6.17
N GLN A 435 29.41 -20.81 6.79
CA GLN A 435 29.38 -22.01 7.62
C GLN A 435 28.50 -21.85 8.86
N ILE A 436 28.50 -20.68 9.51
CA ILE A 436 27.55 -20.38 10.60
C ILE A 436 26.12 -20.49 10.11
N PHE A 437 25.78 -19.86 8.99
CA PHE A 437 24.42 -19.90 8.46
C PHE A 437 23.94 -21.33 8.18
N ARG A 438 24.82 -22.19 7.63
CA ARG A 438 24.54 -23.63 7.48
C ARG A 438 24.29 -24.32 8.82
N LYS A 439 25.16 -24.12 9.82
CA LYS A 439 25.00 -24.71 11.16
C LYS A 439 23.71 -24.27 11.86
N ILE A 440 23.30 -23.02 11.66
CA ILE A 440 22.03 -22.50 12.18
C ILE A 440 20.85 -23.28 11.57
N ILE A 441 20.86 -23.48 10.25
CA ILE A 441 19.81 -24.23 9.54
C ILE A 441 19.79 -25.70 9.94
N GLU A 442 20.95 -26.34 10.08
CA GLU A 442 21.08 -27.70 10.61
C GLU A 442 20.47 -27.80 12.02
N GLY A 443 20.72 -26.80 12.86
CA GLY A 443 20.09 -26.68 14.18
C GLY A 443 18.57 -26.68 14.10
N PHE A 444 17.97 -25.91 13.18
CA PHE A 444 16.52 -25.87 13.02
C PHE A 444 15.91 -27.23 12.67
N LYS A 445 16.62 -28.03 11.85
CA LYS A 445 16.21 -29.40 11.52
C LYS A 445 16.36 -30.32 12.72
N LYS A 446 17.52 -30.29 13.39
CA LYS A 446 17.83 -31.11 14.57
C LYS A 446 16.81 -30.90 15.70
N PHE A 447 16.40 -29.66 15.94
CA PHE A 447 15.48 -29.32 17.03
C PHE A 447 14.01 -29.27 16.63
N GLU A 448 13.67 -29.82 15.45
CA GLU A 448 12.31 -29.94 14.91
C GLU A 448 11.50 -28.63 14.97
N VAL A 449 12.13 -27.49 14.68
CA VAL A 449 11.51 -26.16 14.84
C VAL A 449 10.19 -26.06 14.08
N GLN A 450 10.10 -26.64 12.88
CA GLN A 450 8.87 -26.65 12.08
C GLN A 450 7.71 -27.37 12.79
N ARG A 451 8.00 -28.46 13.52
CA ARG A 451 6.97 -29.18 14.31
C ARG A 451 6.48 -28.32 15.48
N LYS A 452 7.40 -27.62 16.17
CA LYS A 452 7.06 -26.68 17.25
C LYS A 452 6.17 -25.55 16.76
N ILE A 453 6.54 -24.93 15.62
CA ILE A 453 5.73 -23.90 14.95
C ILE A 453 4.33 -24.43 14.61
N LYS A 454 4.24 -25.63 14.02
CA LYS A 454 2.95 -26.24 13.66
C LYS A 454 2.06 -26.51 14.89
N THR A 455 2.65 -26.97 15.99
CA THR A 455 1.95 -27.24 17.25
C THR A 455 1.41 -25.94 17.87
N LEU A 456 2.27 -24.93 18.00
CA LEU A 456 1.89 -23.61 18.51
C LEU A 456 0.80 -22.97 17.64
N LYS A 457 0.93 -23.04 16.31
CA LYS A 457 -0.09 -22.58 15.36
C LYS A 457 -1.45 -23.24 15.62
N GLY A 458 -1.50 -24.56 15.82
CA GLY A 458 -2.75 -25.28 16.10
C GLY A 458 -3.43 -24.80 17.39
N VAL A 459 -2.66 -24.69 18.48
CA VAL A 459 -3.16 -24.22 19.79
C VAL A 459 -3.69 -22.80 19.69
N LEU A 460 -2.94 -21.88 19.09
CA LEU A 460 -3.34 -20.48 18.94
C LEU A 460 -4.57 -20.32 18.05
N ILE A 461 -4.70 -21.08 16.96
CA ILE A 461 -5.89 -21.05 16.10
C ILE A 461 -7.14 -21.49 16.88
N ASN A 462 -7.03 -22.54 17.70
CA ASN A 462 -8.13 -23.02 18.52
C ASN A 462 -8.50 -21.98 19.60
N LEU A 463 -7.50 -21.38 20.23
CA LEU A 463 -7.68 -20.35 21.25
C LEU A 463 -8.43 -19.13 20.71
N ILE A 464 -7.97 -18.55 19.59
CA ILE A 464 -8.62 -17.37 19.01
C ILE A 464 -10.01 -17.67 18.45
N LYS A 465 -10.42 -18.93 18.27
CA LYS A 465 -11.77 -19.30 17.82
C LYS A 465 -12.72 -19.63 18.97
N ARG A 466 -12.25 -19.62 20.22
CA ARG A 466 -13.07 -19.91 21.40
C ARG A 466 -14.18 -18.88 21.55
N LYS A 467 -15.41 -19.36 21.83
CA LYS A 467 -16.61 -18.51 22.04
C LYS A 467 -16.59 -17.77 23.37
N THR A 468 -16.01 -18.38 24.42
CA THR A 468 -15.93 -17.75 25.75
C THR A 468 -15.05 -16.52 25.72
N SER A 469 -15.46 -15.50 26.48
CA SER A 469 -14.77 -14.23 26.54
C SER A 469 -13.43 -14.29 27.28
N PHE A 470 -12.45 -13.56 26.78
CA PHE A 470 -11.22 -13.26 27.52
C PHE A 470 -11.41 -12.01 28.37
N PRO A 471 -10.90 -12.00 29.62
CA PRO A 471 -10.94 -10.80 30.46
C PRO A 471 -10.12 -9.68 29.83
N THR A 472 -10.60 -8.44 29.89
CA THR A 472 -9.81 -7.27 29.46
C THR A 472 -8.56 -7.15 30.34
N ARG A 473 -7.42 -6.86 29.71
CA ARG A 473 -6.13 -6.68 30.40
C ARG A 473 -5.58 -5.29 30.17
N GLU A 474 -5.02 -4.72 31.23
CA GLU A 474 -4.38 -3.41 31.23
C GLU A 474 -2.91 -3.55 31.60
N TYR A 475 -2.06 -2.84 30.87
CA TYR A 475 -0.61 -2.81 31.05
C TYR A 475 -0.19 -1.34 31.20
N PRO A 476 0.02 -0.85 32.43
CA PRO A 476 0.62 0.46 32.64
C PRO A 476 2.07 0.46 32.14
N LEU A 477 2.51 1.55 31.54
CA LEU A 477 3.87 1.69 31.01
C LEU A 477 4.31 3.16 30.98
N HIS A 478 5.60 3.39 30.82
CA HIS A 478 6.22 4.70 30.75
C HIS A 478 7.07 4.83 29.49
N ILE A 479 6.98 5.98 28.83
CA ILE A 479 7.82 6.38 27.70
C ILE A 479 8.90 7.29 28.26
N SER A 480 10.14 6.82 28.33
CA SER A 480 11.24 7.57 28.94
C SER A 480 12.37 7.85 27.96
N VAL A 481 13.07 8.99 28.11
CA VAL A 481 14.29 9.31 27.35
C VAL A 481 15.50 9.19 28.27
N LYS A 482 16.50 8.41 27.89
CA LYS A 482 17.73 8.19 28.67
C LYS A 482 18.64 9.42 28.64
N ASN A 483 19.31 9.72 29.76
CA ASN A 483 20.30 10.80 29.89
C ASN A 483 21.53 10.60 29.00
N SER A 484 21.82 9.37 28.59
CA SER A 484 22.94 9.01 27.71
C SER A 484 22.86 9.64 26.31
N ILE A 485 21.75 10.30 25.96
CA ILE A 485 21.61 11.13 24.76
C ILE A 485 22.36 12.46 24.89
N LEU A 486 22.64 12.91 26.11
CA LEU A 486 23.38 14.13 26.40
C LEU A 486 24.89 13.93 26.28
N GLU A 487 25.58 15.01 25.94
CA GLU A 487 27.03 15.13 26.01
C GLU A 487 27.47 15.35 27.47
N ALA A 488 28.60 14.76 27.86
CA ALA A 488 29.08 14.81 29.25
C ALA A 488 30.29 15.75 29.42
N ASP A 489 30.88 16.23 28.32
CA ASP A 489 32.03 17.14 28.34
C ASP A 489 31.58 18.59 28.12
N ILE A 490 31.83 19.45 29.12
CA ILE A 490 31.41 20.86 29.12
C ILE A 490 32.00 21.60 27.91
N ASN A 491 33.28 21.39 27.59
CA ASN A 491 33.92 22.06 26.45
C ASN A 491 33.23 21.70 25.13
N THR A 492 32.88 20.43 24.94
CA THR A 492 32.15 19.97 23.76
C THR A 492 30.74 20.54 23.68
N ILE A 493 30.06 20.74 24.82
CA ILE A 493 28.73 21.37 24.88
C ILE A 493 28.82 22.83 24.44
N VAL A 494 29.77 23.57 25.00
CA VAL A 494 30.01 24.99 24.69
C VAL A 494 30.46 25.16 23.24
N ASP A 495 31.42 24.37 22.75
CA ASP A 495 31.93 24.45 21.37
C ASP A 495 30.85 24.16 20.32
N ARG A 496 29.82 23.37 20.65
CA ARG A 496 28.76 22.95 19.73
C ARG A 496 27.42 23.66 19.95
N ASP A 497 27.34 24.53 20.96
CA ASP A 497 26.11 25.15 21.45
C ASP A 497 24.97 24.14 21.63
N THR A 498 25.24 22.96 22.21
CA THR A 498 24.21 21.94 22.44
C THR A 498 24.57 20.91 23.51
N PHE A 499 23.56 20.51 24.29
CA PHE A 499 23.67 19.41 25.25
C PHE A 499 23.55 18.03 24.61
N LEU A 500 23.14 17.93 23.34
CA LEU A 500 22.79 16.66 22.69
C LEU A 500 23.92 16.16 21.80
N LYS A 501 24.13 14.84 21.80
CA LYS A 501 25.15 14.20 20.95
C LYS A 501 24.91 14.47 19.45
N SER A 502 25.99 14.62 18.68
CA SER A 502 25.93 14.97 17.24
C SER A 502 25.11 14.01 16.38
N LEU A 503 24.97 12.75 16.84
CA LEU A 503 24.14 11.71 16.20
C LEU A 503 22.71 12.19 15.92
N LEU A 504 22.13 13.05 16.76
CA LEU A 504 20.78 13.57 16.56
C LEU A 504 20.68 14.45 15.29
N ARG A 505 21.74 15.20 14.96
CA ARG A 505 21.80 16.03 13.74
C ARG A 505 22.13 15.19 12.51
N GLU A 506 23.04 14.22 12.65
CA GLU A 506 23.53 13.39 11.55
C GLU A 506 22.51 12.33 11.11
N ASN A 507 21.94 11.57 12.06
CA ASN A 507 20.94 10.54 11.81
C ASN A 507 19.99 10.38 13.01
N PRO A 508 18.91 11.20 13.09
CA PRO A 508 17.97 11.19 14.22
C PRO A 508 17.40 9.80 14.56
N LYS A 509 17.26 8.91 13.57
CA LYS A 509 16.71 7.56 13.79
C LYS A 509 17.62 6.64 14.59
N ASP A 510 18.92 6.91 14.63
CA ASP A 510 19.86 6.14 15.44
C ASP A 510 19.75 6.52 16.93
N CYS A 511 19.19 7.70 17.24
CA CYS A 511 18.86 8.10 18.61
C CYS A 511 17.63 7.37 19.18
N LEU A 512 16.90 6.57 18.39
CA LEU A 512 15.76 5.79 18.88
C LEU A 512 16.13 4.85 20.02
N LYS A 513 17.37 4.38 20.10
CA LYS A 513 17.87 3.55 21.20
C LYS A 513 17.78 4.22 22.59
N TYR A 514 17.75 5.55 22.63
CA TYR A 514 17.64 6.31 23.88
C TYR A 514 16.20 6.45 24.38
N ILE A 515 15.20 6.13 23.56
CA ILE A 515 13.80 6.09 23.97
C ILE A 515 13.48 4.72 24.55
N ASN A 516 13.18 4.63 25.83
CA ASN A 516 12.83 3.40 26.53
C ASN A 516 11.31 3.28 26.74
N LEU A 517 10.79 2.05 26.68
CA LEU A 517 9.42 1.72 27.05
C LEU A 517 9.45 0.69 28.17
N GLY A 518 8.98 1.05 29.36
CA GLY A 518 9.12 0.18 30.53
C GLY A 518 8.08 0.44 31.61
N GLU A 519 8.31 -0.15 32.77
CA GLU A 519 7.55 0.17 33.98
C GLU A 519 8.02 1.53 34.54
N ALA A 520 7.27 2.09 35.49
CA ALA A 520 7.69 3.31 36.17
C ALA A 520 9.01 3.05 36.92
N THR A 521 10.00 3.90 36.71
CA THR A 521 11.29 3.82 37.40
C THR A 521 11.57 5.16 38.09
N THR A 522 12.19 5.08 39.26
CA THR A 522 12.79 6.25 39.95
C THR A 522 14.29 6.37 39.63
N ASP A 523 14.71 5.81 38.49
CA ASP A 523 16.11 5.77 38.09
C ASP A 523 16.51 7.13 37.50
N ASN A 524 17.57 7.73 38.05
CA ASN A 524 18.13 9.01 37.60
C ASN A 524 18.81 8.92 36.22
N SER A 525 18.81 7.74 35.59
CA SER A 525 19.31 7.52 34.22
C SER A 525 18.37 8.06 33.12
N PHE A 526 17.20 8.61 33.47
CA PHE A 526 16.22 9.17 32.52
C PHE A 526 16.03 10.68 32.69
N LEU A 527 15.91 11.40 31.57
CA LEU A 527 15.66 12.85 31.52
C LEU A 527 14.19 13.17 31.71
N VAL A 528 13.33 12.42 31.04
CA VAL A 528 11.87 12.64 31.03
C VAL A 528 11.18 11.30 30.94
N SER A 529 10.01 11.20 31.59
CA SER A 529 9.13 10.04 31.52
C SER A 529 7.68 10.47 31.37
N LEU A 530 7.01 9.96 30.34
CA LEU A 530 5.57 10.16 30.10
C LEU A 530 4.78 8.90 30.47
N PRO A 531 3.74 9.00 31.31
CA PRO A 531 2.85 7.89 31.59
C PRO A 531 2.06 7.47 30.34
N ALA A 532 1.87 6.16 30.19
CA ALA A 532 1.08 5.56 29.14
C ALA A 532 0.41 4.27 29.63
N LYS A 533 -0.58 3.81 28.87
CA LYS A 533 -1.36 2.61 29.20
C LYS A 533 -1.73 1.85 27.94
N MET A 534 -1.59 0.53 27.98
CA MET A 534 -2.05 -0.36 26.93
C MET A 534 -3.18 -1.25 27.44
N THR A 535 -4.28 -1.31 26.71
CA THR A 535 -5.45 -2.13 27.04
C THR A 535 -5.74 -3.10 25.90
N ILE A 536 -5.83 -4.40 26.21
CA ILE A 536 -6.18 -5.45 25.24
C ILE A 536 -7.55 -6.02 25.60
N SER A 537 -8.45 -6.08 24.62
CA SER A 537 -9.84 -6.54 24.82
C SER A 537 -10.40 -7.25 23.58
N GLU A 538 -11.49 -7.99 23.78
CA GLU A 538 -12.28 -8.65 22.75
C GLU A 538 -13.58 -7.89 22.46
N ILE A 539 -14.02 -7.91 21.20
CA ILE A 539 -15.34 -7.46 20.79
C ILE A 539 -16.01 -8.59 20.00
N TYR A 540 -17.28 -8.85 20.28
CA TYR A 540 -18.06 -9.90 19.65
C TYR A 540 -19.10 -9.31 18.70
N PHE A 541 -19.37 -10.06 17.62
CA PHE A 541 -20.38 -9.68 16.64
C PHE A 541 -21.41 -10.80 16.52
N PHE A 542 -22.65 -10.45 16.81
CA PHE A 542 -23.80 -11.34 16.82
C PHE A 542 -24.65 -11.09 15.58
N GLU A 543 -25.25 -12.16 15.07
CA GLU A 543 -26.17 -12.04 13.95
C GLU A 543 -27.49 -11.39 14.36
N THR A 544 -28.13 -10.67 13.44
CA THR A 544 -29.51 -10.21 13.61
C THR A 544 -30.41 -10.83 12.54
N ASP A 545 -31.73 -10.71 12.74
CA ASP A 545 -32.74 -11.13 11.75
C ASP A 545 -32.86 -10.17 10.56
N ASP A 546 -32.12 -9.06 10.58
CA ASP A 546 -32.13 -8.07 9.51
C ASP A 546 -31.25 -8.53 8.35
N ARG A 547 -31.92 -9.07 7.33
CA ARG A 547 -31.33 -9.61 6.12
C ARG A 547 -32.01 -8.99 4.92
N GLU A 548 -31.18 -8.63 3.94
CA GLU A 548 -31.64 -8.06 2.68
C GLU A 548 -31.07 -8.85 1.51
N THR A 549 -31.86 -8.91 0.44
CA THR A 549 -31.46 -9.60 -0.78
C THR A 549 -31.53 -8.67 -1.98
N PHE A 550 -30.64 -8.87 -2.93
CA PHE A 550 -30.69 -8.13 -4.18
C PHE A 550 -30.06 -8.91 -5.31
N GLN A 551 -30.39 -8.47 -6.52
CA GLN A 551 -29.89 -9.05 -7.76
C GLN A 551 -28.93 -8.08 -8.43
N MET A 552 -27.98 -8.62 -9.19
CA MET A 552 -27.05 -7.84 -9.99
C MET A 552 -26.99 -8.40 -11.41
N GLN A 553 -27.07 -7.51 -12.39
CA GLN A 553 -26.83 -7.82 -13.78
C GLN A 553 -25.97 -6.74 -14.44
N TYR A 554 -25.25 -7.11 -15.50
CA TYR A 554 -24.54 -6.15 -16.33
C TYR A 554 -25.52 -5.32 -17.17
N ASP A 555 -25.33 -4.00 -17.17
CA ASP A 555 -26.14 -3.08 -17.96
C ASP A 555 -25.43 -2.76 -19.28
N ILE A 556 -25.59 -3.66 -20.25
CA ILE A 556 -24.89 -3.67 -21.54
C ILE A 556 -25.84 -3.58 -22.75
N GLN A 557 -27.13 -3.28 -22.53
CA GLN A 557 -28.21 -3.59 -23.49
C GLN A 557 -28.14 -2.88 -24.87
N SER A 558 -27.37 -1.80 -25.06
CA SER A 558 -26.99 -1.32 -26.40
C SER A 558 -25.96 -0.17 -26.35
N GLY A 559 -25.03 -0.12 -27.32
CA GLY A 559 -24.17 1.04 -27.58
C GLY A 559 -22.82 1.09 -26.87
N ILE A 560 -22.27 -0.07 -26.48
CA ILE A 560 -20.88 -0.19 -26.02
C ILE A 560 -20.09 -0.95 -27.08
N ASP A 561 -19.17 -0.23 -27.71
CA ASP A 561 -18.22 -0.79 -28.66
C ASP A 561 -16.97 -1.32 -27.93
N VAL A 562 -16.26 -2.27 -28.53
CA VAL A 562 -15.07 -2.91 -27.94
C VAL A 562 -13.89 -2.84 -28.91
N LEU A 563 -12.73 -2.42 -28.40
CA LEU A 563 -11.44 -2.52 -29.09
C LEU A 563 -10.44 -3.30 -28.20
N PRO A 564 -10.25 -4.60 -28.42
CA PRO A 564 -9.32 -5.39 -27.60
C PRO A 564 -7.86 -5.05 -27.88
N VAL A 565 -7.09 -4.83 -26.82
CA VAL A 565 -5.65 -4.55 -26.87
C VAL A 565 -4.90 -5.67 -26.15
N VAL A 566 -3.85 -6.21 -26.77
CA VAL A 566 -3.07 -7.32 -26.23
C VAL A 566 -1.59 -6.99 -26.20
N PHE A 567 -0.98 -7.01 -25.01
CA PHE A 567 0.47 -6.93 -24.82
C PHE A 567 1.05 -8.33 -24.77
N VAL A 568 2.05 -8.60 -25.60
CA VAL A 568 2.57 -9.96 -25.81
C VAL A 568 4.10 -9.99 -25.91
N PRO A 569 4.81 -10.97 -25.29
CA PRO A 569 6.24 -11.16 -25.52
C PRO A 569 6.54 -11.46 -26.98
N ALA A 570 7.55 -10.79 -27.54
CA ALA A 570 7.98 -11.00 -28.91
C ALA A 570 8.42 -12.47 -29.16
N ASN A 571 8.18 -12.95 -30.39
CA ASN A 571 8.63 -14.22 -30.97
C ASN A 571 8.12 -15.55 -30.33
N SER A 572 7.71 -15.56 -29.06
CA SER A 572 7.40 -16.80 -28.31
C SER A 572 5.91 -17.03 -28.05
N CYS A 573 5.09 -15.98 -28.02
CA CYS A 573 3.67 -16.06 -27.63
C CYS A 573 2.69 -15.81 -28.79
N TYR A 574 3.16 -15.49 -29.99
CA TYR A 574 2.29 -15.31 -31.17
C TYR A 574 1.49 -16.56 -31.51
N LYS A 575 2.08 -17.74 -31.31
CA LYS A 575 1.39 -19.03 -31.49
C LYS A 575 0.18 -19.15 -30.54
N PHE A 576 0.33 -18.77 -29.28
CA PHE A 576 -0.78 -18.76 -28.32
C PHE A 576 -1.90 -17.82 -28.79
N CYS A 577 -1.57 -16.60 -29.25
CA CYS A 577 -2.56 -15.67 -29.80
C CYS A 577 -3.25 -16.26 -31.04
N GLN A 578 -2.53 -16.93 -31.92
CA GLN A 578 -3.10 -17.52 -33.16
C GLN A 578 -4.05 -18.67 -32.83
N GLU A 579 -3.71 -19.50 -31.85
CA GLU A 579 -4.52 -20.66 -31.44
C GLU A 579 -5.80 -20.27 -30.68
N ASN A 580 -5.76 -19.17 -29.92
CA ASN A 580 -6.82 -18.80 -28.99
C ASN A 580 -7.60 -17.54 -29.42
N LEU A 581 -6.93 -16.56 -30.03
CA LEU A 581 -7.48 -15.23 -30.32
C LEU A 581 -7.57 -14.92 -31.83
N SER A 582 -7.33 -15.88 -32.72
CA SER A 582 -7.37 -15.67 -34.19
C SER A 582 -8.69 -15.09 -34.67
N ASN A 583 -9.83 -15.56 -34.14
CA ASN A 583 -11.15 -15.06 -34.56
C ASN A 583 -11.47 -13.65 -34.07
N ARG A 584 -10.59 -13.02 -33.27
CA ARG A 584 -10.81 -11.69 -32.71
C ARG A 584 -10.01 -10.65 -33.47
N LYS A 585 -10.61 -9.48 -33.63
CA LYS A 585 -9.91 -8.30 -34.13
C LYS A 585 -9.17 -7.65 -32.98
N LEU A 586 -7.86 -7.47 -33.12
CA LEU A 586 -6.96 -7.11 -32.01
C LEU A 586 -5.99 -6.01 -32.40
N VAL A 587 -5.66 -5.16 -31.43
CA VAL A 587 -4.45 -4.34 -31.46
C VAL A 587 -3.40 -5.02 -30.61
N ILE A 588 -2.25 -5.36 -31.19
CA ILE A 588 -1.20 -6.14 -30.52
C ILE A 588 0.02 -5.26 -30.30
N PHE A 589 0.51 -5.21 -29.05
CA PHE A 589 1.74 -4.56 -28.64
C PHE A 589 2.78 -5.61 -28.24
N PRO A 590 3.73 -5.94 -29.12
CA PRO A 590 4.85 -6.80 -28.76
C PRO A 590 5.74 -6.11 -27.74
N TYR A 591 6.36 -6.86 -26.83
CA TYR A 591 7.38 -6.36 -25.92
C TYR A 591 8.53 -7.36 -25.75
N ARG A 592 9.65 -6.89 -25.21
CA ARG A 592 10.87 -7.69 -25.07
C ARG A 592 10.63 -8.88 -24.11
N PRO A 593 10.81 -10.13 -24.55
CA PRO A 593 10.74 -11.29 -23.66
C PRO A 593 11.87 -11.28 -22.62
N ASP A 594 11.67 -11.96 -21.50
CA ASP A 594 12.74 -12.13 -20.52
C ASP A 594 13.82 -13.11 -21.05
N PRO A 595 15.11 -12.73 -21.03
CA PRO A 595 16.18 -13.56 -21.58
C PRO A 595 16.32 -14.94 -20.89
N LYS A 596 15.83 -15.13 -19.65
CA LYS A 596 15.97 -16.40 -18.90
C LYS A 596 15.14 -17.57 -19.46
N LYS A 597 14.17 -17.34 -20.35
CA LYS A 597 13.28 -18.38 -20.88
C LYS A 597 13.39 -18.59 -22.40
N LEU A 598 14.45 -18.06 -23.02
CA LEU A 598 14.74 -18.24 -24.44
C LEU A 598 15.95 -19.18 -24.63
N GLU A 599 15.98 -19.88 -25.76
CA GLU A 599 17.13 -20.74 -26.12
C GLU A 599 18.43 -19.93 -26.17
N PRO A 600 19.55 -20.45 -25.65
CA PRO A 600 20.85 -19.77 -25.73
C PRO A 600 21.27 -19.57 -27.19
N GLY A 601 21.69 -18.34 -27.57
CA GLY A 601 22.36 -18.08 -28.86
C GLY A 601 21.69 -17.11 -29.84
N LYS A 602 20.52 -16.51 -29.53
CA LYS A 602 19.91 -15.45 -30.37
C LYS A 602 20.33 -14.04 -29.91
N LEU A 603 20.58 -13.10 -30.82
CA LEU A 603 21.08 -11.73 -30.52
C LEU A 603 20.19 -10.91 -29.56
N GLU A 604 18.91 -11.27 -29.40
CA GLU A 604 17.93 -10.65 -28.49
C GLU A 604 18.15 -10.98 -26.99
N THR A 605 19.23 -11.70 -26.64
CA THR A 605 19.46 -12.37 -25.33
C THR A 605 20.26 -11.59 -24.28
N GLN A 606 20.80 -10.41 -24.60
CA GLN A 606 21.56 -9.64 -23.61
C GLN A 606 20.63 -8.96 -22.60
N LYS A 607 20.94 -9.13 -21.31
CA LYS A 607 20.30 -8.38 -20.21
C LYS A 607 20.64 -6.90 -20.41
N LEU A 608 19.62 -6.03 -20.44
CA LEU A 608 19.84 -4.59 -20.51
C LEU A 608 20.50 -4.11 -19.21
N GLU A 609 21.43 -3.17 -19.34
CA GLU A 609 21.94 -2.45 -18.17
C GLU A 609 20.85 -1.56 -17.56
N SER A 610 21.01 -1.18 -16.29
CA SER A 610 19.99 -0.40 -15.56
C SER A 610 19.57 0.89 -16.28
N HIS A 611 20.53 1.58 -16.92
CA HIS A 611 20.25 2.78 -17.70
C HIS A 611 19.48 2.47 -18.99
N GLN A 612 19.91 1.47 -19.76
CA GLN A 612 19.26 1.04 -20.99
C GLN A 612 17.81 0.57 -20.72
N GLU A 613 17.61 -0.18 -19.64
CA GLU A 613 16.29 -0.64 -19.21
C GLU A 613 15.36 0.55 -18.89
N PHE A 614 15.88 1.60 -18.26
CA PHE A 614 15.12 2.81 -17.99
C PHE A 614 14.71 3.55 -19.27
N ILE A 615 15.65 3.75 -20.20
CA ILE A 615 15.38 4.36 -21.51
C ILE A 615 14.34 3.56 -22.30
N TYR A 616 14.46 2.22 -22.30
CA TYR A 616 13.47 1.33 -22.91
C TYR A 616 12.07 1.58 -22.34
N LYS A 617 11.94 1.61 -21.01
CA LYS A 617 10.65 1.78 -20.33
C LYS A 617 9.99 3.12 -20.64
N ILE A 618 10.74 4.23 -20.63
CA ILE A 618 10.20 5.55 -20.97
C ILE A 618 9.74 5.58 -22.43
N THR A 619 10.61 5.14 -23.34
CA THR A 619 10.33 5.13 -24.78
C THR A 619 9.10 4.29 -25.10
N TYR A 620 9.03 3.08 -24.55
CA TYR A 620 7.92 2.18 -24.76
C TYR A 620 6.62 2.73 -24.17
N SER A 621 6.66 3.33 -22.98
CA SER A 621 5.48 3.96 -22.35
C SER A 621 4.92 5.10 -23.19
N LEU A 622 5.81 5.98 -23.67
CA LEU A 622 5.45 7.13 -24.51
C LEU A 622 4.80 6.68 -25.82
N LEU A 623 5.47 5.80 -26.56
CA LEU A 623 5.00 5.34 -27.86
C LEU A 623 3.71 4.51 -27.74
N ALA A 624 3.58 3.67 -26.70
CA ALA A 624 2.35 2.91 -26.46
C ALA A 624 1.16 3.84 -26.23
N TYR A 625 1.33 4.89 -25.42
CA TYR A 625 0.29 5.88 -25.17
C TYR A 625 -0.07 6.67 -26.43
N ILE A 626 0.91 7.19 -27.17
CA ILE A 626 0.66 7.96 -28.41
C ILE A 626 -0.01 7.09 -29.48
N CYS A 627 0.42 5.84 -29.66
CA CYS A 627 -0.22 4.93 -30.62
C CYS A 627 -1.69 4.70 -30.26
N LEU A 628 -2.00 4.46 -28.99
CA LEU A 628 -3.39 4.34 -28.53
C LEU A 628 -4.16 5.64 -28.70
N TYR A 629 -3.56 6.80 -28.40
CA TYR A 629 -4.17 8.11 -28.61
C TYR A 629 -4.59 8.30 -30.08
N VAL A 630 -3.67 8.05 -31.02
CA VAL A 630 -3.91 8.15 -32.47
C VAL A 630 -4.98 7.16 -32.94
N LEU A 631 -4.96 5.92 -32.43
CA LEU A 631 -5.96 4.90 -32.76
C LEU A 631 -7.36 5.25 -32.26
N LEU A 632 -7.49 6.04 -31.20
CA LEU A 632 -8.76 6.32 -30.54
C LEU A 632 -9.35 7.69 -30.93
N GLU A 633 -8.71 8.43 -31.84
CA GLU A 633 -9.18 9.74 -32.30
C GLU A 633 -10.64 9.71 -32.78
N GLY A 634 -11.42 10.71 -32.37
CA GLY A 634 -12.83 10.88 -32.77
C GLY A 634 -13.81 9.87 -32.16
N ARG A 635 -13.38 8.95 -31.29
CA ARG A 635 -14.27 7.93 -30.70
C ARG A 635 -14.89 8.36 -29.37
N SER A 636 -16.05 7.79 -29.06
CA SER A 636 -16.73 7.90 -27.77
C SER A 636 -17.40 6.56 -27.43
N LYS A 637 -17.73 6.33 -26.15
CA LYS A 637 -18.43 5.12 -25.66
C LYS A 637 -17.74 3.77 -25.98
N LEU A 638 -16.41 3.76 -26.08
CA LEU A 638 -15.61 2.56 -26.33
C LEU A 638 -15.16 1.89 -25.02
N PHE A 639 -15.20 0.56 -24.98
CA PHE A 639 -14.55 -0.28 -23.99
C PHE A 639 -13.26 -0.89 -24.55
N ILE A 640 -12.15 -0.73 -23.84
CA ILE A 640 -10.80 -1.13 -24.25
C ILE A 640 -10.27 -2.14 -23.23
N PRO A 641 -10.56 -3.45 -23.40
CA PRO A 641 -9.97 -4.48 -22.57
C PRO A 641 -8.49 -4.66 -22.93
N ILE A 642 -7.60 -4.41 -21.97
CA ILE A 642 -6.14 -4.59 -22.13
C ILE A 642 -5.73 -5.94 -21.52
N LEU A 643 -5.44 -6.92 -22.36
CA LEU A 643 -4.89 -8.21 -21.94
C LEU A 643 -3.37 -8.20 -21.99
N ARG A 644 -2.70 -8.70 -20.95
CA ARG A 644 -1.26 -8.99 -20.95
C ARG A 644 -1.04 -10.49 -20.96
N ILE A 645 -0.17 -10.97 -21.84
CA ILE A 645 0.26 -12.37 -21.86
C ILE A 645 1.61 -12.47 -21.16
N HIS A 646 1.73 -13.33 -20.17
CA HIS A 646 2.93 -13.48 -19.35
C HIS A 646 3.60 -14.83 -19.58
N LEU A 647 4.92 -14.82 -19.72
CA LEU A 647 5.77 -16.01 -19.70
C LEU A 647 6.37 -16.25 -18.33
N ASN A 648 6.09 -15.41 -17.35
CA ASN A 648 6.63 -15.53 -16.02
C ASN A 648 5.50 -15.50 -14.99
N ASN A 649 5.66 -16.29 -13.93
CA ASN A 649 4.74 -16.21 -12.80
C ASN A 649 4.97 -14.89 -12.05
N LYS A 650 3.99 -14.44 -11.26
CA LYS A 650 4.14 -13.26 -10.38
C LYS A 650 5.36 -13.35 -9.44
N THR A 651 5.84 -14.58 -9.20
CA THR A 651 6.98 -14.91 -8.34
C THR A 651 8.34 -14.72 -9.00
N ASP A 652 8.37 -14.75 -10.33
CA ASP A 652 9.61 -14.75 -11.09
C ASP A 652 10.18 -13.33 -11.13
N ASP A 653 11.51 -13.23 -11.12
CA ASP A 653 12.17 -11.95 -11.29
C ASP A 653 12.22 -11.57 -12.78
N ALA A 654 11.11 -11.01 -13.26
CA ALA A 654 10.91 -10.58 -14.64
C ALA A 654 10.67 -9.05 -14.72
N PRO A 655 11.73 -8.22 -14.79
CA PRO A 655 11.63 -6.75 -14.73
C PRO A 655 10.77 -6.14 -15.83
N ILE A 656 10.87 -6.65 -17.06
CA ILE A 656 10.07 -6.15 -18.20
C ILE A 656 8.60 -6.51 -18.03
N GLU A 657 8.26 -7.73 -17.62
CA GLU A 657 6.85 -8.09 -17.41
C GLU A 657 6.24 -7.31 -16.24
N LYS A 658 6.99 -7.09 -15.15
CA LYS A 658 6.59 -6.19 -14.06
C LYS A 658 6.34 -4.77 -14.56
N PHE A 659 7.18 -4.28 -15.47
CA PHE A 659 6.97 -2.99 -16.14
C PHE A 659 5.69 -3.00 -17.00
N ILE A 660 5.41 -4.04 -17.79
CA ILE A 660 4.19 -4.10 -18.60
C ILE A 660 2.93 -4.13 -17.72
N VAL A 661 2.97 -4.79 -16.55
CA VAL A 661 1.89 -4.71 -15.55
C VAL A 661 1.67 -3.26 -15.11
N SER A 662 2.73 -2.53 -14.78
CA SER A 662 2.68 -1.11 -14.41
C SER A 662 2.12 -0.25 -15.55
N LEU A 663 2.72 -0.33 -16.75
CA LEU A 663 2.35 0.47 -17.91
C LEU A 663 0.87 0.31 -18.26
N THR A 664 0.38 -0.91 -18.36
CA THR A 664 -1.03 -1.14 -18.73
C THR A 664 -2.02 -0.70 -17.63
N GLY A 665 -1.60 -0.66 -16.37
CA GLY A 665 -2.35 0.01 -15.30
C GLY A 665 -2.44 1.52 -15.51
N VAL A 666 -1.31 2.16 -15.81
CA VAL A 666 -1.23 3.60 -16.12
C VAL A 666 -2.04 3.95 -17.38
N LEU A 667 -1.90 3.17 -18.46
CA LEU A 667 -2.67 3.35 -19.70
C LEU A 667 -4.17 3.20 -19.42
N SER A 668 -4.57 2.18 -18.67
CA SER A 668 -5.97 1.98 -18.31
C SER A 668 -6.52 3.17 -17.50
N HIS A 669 -5.72 3.73 -16.59
CA HIS A 669 -6.10 4.94 -15.84
C HIS A 669 -6.28 6.14 -16.75
N LEU A 670 -5.33 6.43 -17.65
CA LEU A 670 -5.43 7.58 -18.57
C LEU A 670 -6.55 7.43 -19.60
N LEU A 671 -6.78 6.20 -20.10
CA LEU A 671 -7.85 5.94 -21.07
C LEU A 671 -9.24 6.07 -20.45
N ASN A 672 -9.39 5.78 -19.16
CA ASN A 672 -10.66 5.92 -18.44
C ASN A 672 -11.14 7.36 -18.28
N GLU A 673 -10.35 8.38 -18.65
CA GLU A 673 -10.80 9.78 -18.63
C GLU A 673 -11.85 10.07 -19.70
N LYS A 674 -11.76 9.36 -20.84
CA LYS A 674 -12.63 9.53 -22.01
C LYS A 674 -13.36 8.25 -22.42
N TYR A 675 -12.73 7.09 -22.21
CA TYR A 675 -13.23 5.77 -22.58
C TYR A 675 -13.49 4.92 -21.34
N ARG A 676 -13.76 3.63 -21.53
CA ARG A 676 -13.72 2.63 -20.47
C ARG A 676 -12.56 1.69 -20.74
N SER A 677 -11.66 1.50 -19.80
CA SER A 677 -10.54 0.58 -19.95
C SER A 677 -10.22 -0.11 -18.63
N ASN A 678 -9.81 -1.37 -18.72
CA ASN A 678 -9.26 -2.10 -17.60
C ASN A 678 -8.20 -3.06 -18.11
N SER A 679 -7.28 -3.47 -17.25
CA SER A 679 -6.16 -4.32 -17.63
C SER A 679 -6.06 -5.58 -16.79
N GLN A 680 -5.76 -6.72 -17.43
CA GLN A 680 -5.51 -7.96 -16.70
C GLN A 680 -4.46 -8.84 -17.39
N GLY A 681 -3.72 -9.62 -16.61
CA GLY A 681 -2.69 -10.54 -17.09
C GLY A 681 -3.11 -12.02 -17.06
N ILE A 682 -2.57 -12.80 -17.98
CA ILE A 682 -2.66 -14.27 -17.98
C ILE A 682 -1.29 -14.90 -18.20
N ASP A 683 -0.88 -15.78 -17.30
CA ASP A 683 0.35 -16.58 -17.43
C ASP A 683 0.05 -17.86 -18.21
N ILE A 684 0.85 -18.12 -19.25
CA ILE A 684 0.61 -19.20 -20.22
C ILE A 684 1.48 -20.45 -20.01
N ASN A 685 2.45 -20.46 -19.08
CA ASN A 685 3.36 -21.62 -18.91
C ASN A 685 2.67 -22.91 -18.48
N ASN A 686 1.49 -22.82 -17.87
CA ASN A 686 0.70 -23.96 -17.39
C ASN A 686 -0.78 -23.80 -17.79
N PHE A 687 -1.02 -23.25 -18.97
CA PHE A 687 -2.36 -22.89 -19.43
C PHE A 687 -3.31 -24.09 -19.53
N THR A 688 -2.81 -25.26 -19.96
CA THR A 688 -3.60 -26.50 -20.07
C THR A 688 -4.10 -27.01 -18.72
N THR A 689 -3.29 -26.93 -17.66
CA THR A 689 -3.64 -27.43 -16.32
C THR A 689 -4.43 -26.42 -15.50
N ASN A 690 -4.06 -25.13 -15.56
CA ASN A 690 -4.62 -24.08 -14.70
C ASN A 690 -5.63 -23.16 -15.39
N GLY A 691 -5.77 -23.26 -16.72
CA GLY A 691 -6.61 -22.37 -17.53
C GLY A 691 -8.08 -22.38 -17.11
N LYS A 692 -8.61 -23.55 -16.71
CA LYS A 692 -10.02 -23.73 -16.30
C LYS A 692 -10.46 -22.76 -15.20
N PHE A 693 -9.57 -22.41 -14.27
CA PHE A 693 -9.86 -21.50 -13.16
C PHE A 693 -9.32 -20.10 -13.40
N LYS A 694 -8.14 -19.97 -14.03
CA LYS A 694 -7.53 -18.66 -14.30
C LYS A 694 -8.34 -17.84 -15.30
N ILE A 695 -8.84 -18.46 -16.38
CA ILE A 695 -9.56 -17.75 -17.46
C ILE A 695 -10.81 -17.02 -16.96
N PRO A 696 -11.77 -17.68 -16.27
CA PRO A 696 -12.98 -16.99 -15.81
C PRO A 696 -12.68 -15.84 -14.84
N ASN A 697 -11.65 -15.97 -14.01
CA ASN A 697 -11.23 -14.93 -13.06
C ASN A 697 -10.57 -13.75 -13.76
N THR A 698 -9.67 -14.01 -14.71
CA THR A 698 -9.03 -12.99 -15.55
C THR A 698 -10.10 -12.19 -16.30
N LEU A 699 -11.06 -12.86 -16.95
CA LEU A 699 -12.12 -12.20 -17.70
C LEU A 699 -13.07 -11.43 -16.77
N ALA A 700 -13.57 -12.03 -15.69
CA ALA A 700 -14.44 -11.32 -14.74
C ALA A 700 -13.78 -10.03 -14.19
N SER A 701 -12.49 -10.10 -13.88
CA SER A 701 -11.72 -8.93 -13.44
C SER A 701 -11.58 -7.90 -14.56
N LEU A 702 -11.27 -8.32 -15.80
CA LEU A 702 -11.11 -7.44 -16.96
C LEU A 702 -12.39 -6.65 -17.26
N TYR A 703 -13.54 -7.33 -17.25
CA TYR A 703 -14.85 -6.72 -17.53
C TYR A 703 -15.51 -6.06 -16.31
N SER A 704 -14.85 -6.04 -15.15
CA SER A 704 -15.43 -5.54 -13.89
C SER A 704 -15.79 -4.05 -13.89
N ILE A 705 -15.28 -3.23 -14.82
CA ILE A 705 -15.59 -1.80 -14.89
C ILE A 705 -16.87 -1.48 -15.66
N LEU A 706 -17.46 -2.47 -16.34
CA LEU A 706 -18.69 -2.26 -17.09
C LEU A 706 -19.86 -1.94 -16.16
N PRO A 707 -20.85 -1.15 -16.63
CA PRO A 707 -22.01 -0.77 -15.84
C PRO A 707 -22.76 -1.97 -15.28
N LYS A 708 -23.28 -1.84 -14.06
CA LYS A 708 -24.06 -2.88 -13.38
C LYS A 708 -25.34 -2.28 -12.84
N LYS A 709 -26.44 -2.98 -13.04
CA LYS A 709 -27.74 -2.67 -12.48
C LYS A 709 -28.02 -3.61 -11.32
N PHE A 710 -28.32 -3.03 -10.16
CA PHE A 710 -28.80 -3.74 -8.99
C PHE A 710 -30.31 -3.58 -8.88
N THR A 711 -31.00 -4.66 -8.55
CA THR A 711 -32.46 -4.69 -8.42
C THR A 711 -32.83 -5.28 -7.07
N PHE A 712 -33.69 -4.58 -6.34
CA PHE A 712 -34.22 -4.98 -5.04
C PHE A 712 -35.61 -5.61 -5.23
N PRO A 713 -35.88 -6.79 -4.64
CA PRO A 713 -37.17 -7.45 -4.76
C PRO A 713 -38.31 -6.61 -4.16
N PRO A 714 -39.49 -6.54 -4.81
CA PRO A 714 -40.68 -5.93 -4.21
C PRO A 714 -41.07 -6.66 -2.92
N GLY A 715 -41.14 -5.93 -1.81
CA GLY A 715 -41.49 -6.48 -0.48
C GLY A 715 -40.31 -6.62 0.49
N ASP A 716 -39.06 -6.41 0.04
CA ASP A 716 -37.93 -6.22 0.95
C ASP A 716 -38.06 -4.90 1.72
N LYS A 717 -37.44 -4.82 2.91
CA LYS A 717 -37.57 -3.66 3.81
C LYS A 717 -36.99 -2.36 3.26
N PHE A 718 -36.10 -2.45 2.27
CA PHE A 718 -35.33 -1.32 1.74
C PHE A 718 -35.86 -0.85 0.38
N GLN A 719 -35.98 0.47 0.20
CA GLN A 719 -36.20 1.10 -1.11
C GLN A 719 -35.58 2.51 -1.09
N PHE A 720 -35.10 3.00 -2.23
CA PHE A 720 -34.64 4.39 -2.35
C PHE A 720 -35.82 5.35 -2.41
N ARG A 721 -35.74 6.48 -1.70
CA ARG A 721 -36.79 7.51 -1.61
C ARG A 721 -36.22 8.92 -1.72
N GLU A 722 -35.01 9.14 -1.23
CA GLU A 722 -34.38 10.47 -1.16
C GLU A 722 -33.35 10.71 -2.27
N LEU A 723 -32.58 9.69 -2.66
CA LEU A 723 -31.55 9.82 -3.69
C LEU A 723 -32.08 9.49 -5.09
N ASP A 724 -31.81 10.37 -6.05
CA ASP A 724 -31.96 10.14 -7.49
C ASP A 724 -30.60 9.96 -8.18
N LYS A 725 -29.60 10.76 -7.79
CA LYS A 725 -28.23 10.76 -8.30
C LYS A 725 -27.23 10.98 -7.18
N LEU A 726 -26.21 10.11 -7.16
CA LEU A 726 -25.08 10.23 -6.24
C LEU A 726 -23.78 10.02 -7.01
N ALA A 727 -22.78 10.85 -6.72
CA ALA A 727 -21.43 10.67 -7.22
C ALA A 727 -20.50 10.28 -6.06
N MET A 728 -19.61 9.33 -6.29
CA MET A 728 -18.53 8.99 -5.38
C MET A 728 -17.20 9.36 -6.02
N ILE A 729 -16.45 10.24 -5.37
CA ILE A 729 -15.16 10.74 -5.81
C ILE A 729 -14.09 10.16 -4.88
N ILE A 730 -13.16 9.39 -5.44
CA ILE A 730 -12.08 8.77 -4.68
C ILE A 730 -10.76 9.40 -5.15
N VAL A 731 -9.94 9.86 -4.19
CA VAL A 731 -8.73 10.65 -4.48
C VAL A 731 -7.47 10.09 -3.83
N SER A 732 -6.35 10.28 -4.50
CA SER A 732 -5.01 9.91 -4.06
C SER A 732 -3.96 10.80 -4.74
N SER A 733 -2.73 10.82 -4.23
CA SER A 733 -1.62 11.49 -4.92
C SER A 733 -0.29 10.77 -4.72
N ARG A 734 0.66 11.08 -5.61
CA ARG A 734 2.04 10.62 -5.53
C ARG A 734 3.00 11.73 -5.94
N GLY A 735 4.14 11.80 -5.26
CA GLY A 735 5.23 12.71 -5.65
C GLY A 735 5.76 12.37 -7.05
N SER A 736 6.06 13.39 -7.85
CA SER A 736 6.74 13.24 -9.15
C SER A 736 8.19 13.69 -9.07
N ASP A 737 8.49 14.69 -8.24
CA ASP A 737 9.81 15.31 -8.11
C ASP A 737 10.08 15.65 -6.64
N SER A 738 11.21 15.19 -6.09
CA SER A 738 11.65 15.49 -4.71
C SER A 738 13.14 15.16 -4.50
N ARG A 739 13.77 15.85 -3.55
CA ARG A 739 15.13 15.55 -3.05
C ARG A 739 15.08 15.12 -1.59
N TRP A 740 16.06 14.32 -1.17
CA TRP A 740 16.20 13.95 0.24
C TRP A 740 16.56 15.18 1.07
N GLY A 741 15.84 15.39 2.18
CA GLY A 741 16.09 16.49 3.11
C GLY A 741 15.56 17.87 2.68
N MET A 742 14.82 17.96 1.56
CA MET A 742 14.19 19.19 1.09
C MET A 742 12.67 19.09 1.18
N GLU A 743 12.00 20.20 1.51
CA GLU A 743 10.53 20.27 1.57
C GLU A 743 9.89 20.41 0.17
N ALA A 744 10.54 21.15 -0.73
CA ALA A 744 10.05 21.39 -2.09
C ALA A 744 9.76 20.09 -2.83
N LYS A 745 8.57 19.99 -3.44
CA LYS A 745 8.08 18.79 -4.09
C LYS A 745 7.02 19.09 -5.15
N LYS A 746 7.07 18.35 -6.27
CA LYS A 746 5.98 18.27 -7.25
C LYS A 746 5.21 16.99 -7.09
N SER A 747 3.94 16.96 -7.51
CA SER A 747 3.09 15.79 -7.35
C SER A 747 2.04 15.63 -8.42
N ASN A 748 1.63 14.39 -8.62
CA ASN A 748 0.51 14.01 -9.46
C ASN A 748 -0.66 13.57 -8.57
N LEU A 749 -1.78 14.30 -8.69
CA LEU A 749 -3.07 13.95 -8.12
C LEU A 749 -3.79 13.01 -9.09
N MET A 750 -4.41 11.96 -8.56
CA MET A 750 -5.15 10.97 -9.36
C MET A 750 -6.41 10.50 -8.63
N GLY A 751 -7.45 10.18 -9.38
CA GLY A 751 -8.71 9.71 -8.79
C GLY A 751 -9.64 9.01 -9.76
N GLU A 752 -10.75 8.52 -9.21
CA GLU A 752 -11.87 7.95 -9.98
C GLU A 752 -13.21 8.49 -9.50
N ILE A 753 -14.15 8.60 -10.44
CA ILE A 753 -15.52 9.05 -10.20
C ILE A 753 -16.47 7.91 -10.55
N ILE A 754 -17.23 7.48 -9.55
CA ILE A 754 -18.27 6.48 -9.68
C ILE A 754 -19.63 7.18 -9.66
N ASP A 755 -20.49 6.78 -10.57
CA ASP A 755 -21.83 7.32 -10.73
C ASP A 755 -22.89 6.30 -10.33
N PHE A 756 -23.85 6.75 -9.53
CA PHE A 756 -25.07 6.05 -9.17
C PHE A 756 -26.28 6.77 -9.79
N GLN A 757 -26.99 6.07 -10.67
CA GLN A 757 -28.33 6.46 -11.12
C GLN A 757 -29.36 5.62 -10.37
N ILE A 758 -30.20 6.27 -9.59
CA ILE A 758 -31.05 5.62 -8.58
C ILE A 758 -32.52 5.78 -8.96
N GLN A 759 -33.25 4.69 -8.78
CA GLN A 759 -34.71 4.60 -8.83
C GLN A 759 -35.16 3.82 -7.59
N PRO A 760 -36.44 3.88 -7.19
CA PRO A 760 -36.88 3.31 -5.91
C PRO A 760 -36.46 1.87 -5.64
N GLN A 761 -36.42 1.02 -6.68
CA GLN A 761 -36.10 -0.40 -6.58
C GLN A 761 -34.84 -0.80 -7.37
N THR A 762 -34.13 0.16 -7.98
CA THR A 762 -32.94 -0.16 -8.77
C THR A 762 -31.87 0.90 -8.67
N ALA A 763 -30.60 0.49 -8.66
CA ALA A 763 -29.47 1.38 -8.76
C ALA A 763 -28.54 0.91 -9.88
N THR A 764 -28.25 1.79 -10.85
CA THR A 764 -27.25 1.55 -11.88
C THR A 764 -25.95 2.23 -11.49
N LEU A 765 -24.90 1.44 -11.41
CA LEU A 765 -23.55 1.87 -11.07
C LEU A 765 -22.65 1.83 -12.30
N ARG A 766 -21.84 2.88 -12.49
CA ARG A 766 -20.78 2.89 -13.51
C ARG A 766 -19.55 3.66 -13.05
N LEU A 767 -18.37 3.21 -13.47
CA LEU A 767 -17.19 4.08 -13.52
C LEU A 767 -17.48 5.16 -14.56
N LEU A 768 -17.64 6.41 -14.10
CA LEU A 768 -17.92 7.55 -14.98
C LEU A 768 -16.66 7.93 -15.74
N LYS A 769 -15.59 8.19 -14.99
CA LYS A 769 -14.23 8.39 -15.51
C LYS A 769 -13.19 8.36 -14.39
N THR A 770 -11.93 8.25 -14.77
CA THR A 770 -10.77 8.60 -13.93
C THR A 770 -10.36 10.06 -14.19
N PHE A 771 -9.41 10.54 -13.39
CA PHE A 771 -8.73 11.81 -13.63
C PHE A 771 -7.29 11.78 -13.08
N SER A 772 -6.40 12.56 -13.67
CA SER A 772 -5.09 12.90 -13.11
C SER A 772 -4.63 14.31 -13.49
N GLU A 773 -3.91 14.99 -12.60
CA GLU A 773 -3.36 16.34 -12.83
C GLU A 773 -2.03 16.52 -12.09
N ASN A 774 -1.12 17.28 -12.68
CA ASN A 774 0.19 17.61 -12.08
C ASN A 774 0.15 18.97 -11.38
N TYR A 775 0.74 19.02 -10.19
CA TYR A 775 0.85 20.22 -9.35
C TYR A 775 2.34 20.55 -9.14
N ASP A 776 2.72 21.79 -9.44
CA ASP A 776 4.09 22.30 -9.28
C ASP A 776 4.46 22.53 -7.82
N ASN A 777 3.50 22.96 -7.01
CA ASN A 777 3.61 22.99 -5.57
C ASN A 777 2.74 21.89 -4.96
N HIS A 778 3.32 21.09 -4.07
CA HIS A 778 2.62 20.01 -3.39
C HIS A 778 1.38 20.53 -2.64
N GLU A 779 1.50 21.67 -1.96
CA GLU A 779 0.44 22.21 -1.10
C GLU A 779 -0.80 22.71 -1.85
N ASP A 780 -0.64 23.08 -3.12
CA ASP A 780 -1.74 23.60 -3.94
C ASP A 780 -2.87 22.56 -4.09
N MET A 781 -2.53 21.27 -4.08
CA MET A 781 -3.52 20.19 -4.19
C MET A 781 -4.39 20.04 -2.93
N PHE A 782 -3.93 20.55 -1.80
CA PHE A 782 -4.61 20.54 -0.50
C PHE A 782 -5.29 21.86 -0.16
N SER A 783 -5.22 22.84 -1.07
CA SER A 783 -5.91 24.11 -0.96
C SER A 783 -6.97 24.29 -2.06
N TYR A 784 -6.60 24.09 -3.33
CA TYR A 784 -7.51 24.22 -4.47
C TYR A 784 -7.20 23.16 -5.55
N PRO A 785 -7.73 21.92 -5.42
CA PRO A 785 -7.51 20.89 -6.42
C PRO A 785 -8.40 21.10 -7.65
N SER A 786 -7.89 21.83 -8.65
CA SER A 786 -8.63 22.26 -9.86
C SER A 786 -9.36 21.11 -10.56
N VAL A 787 -8.69 20.00 -10.84
CA VAL A 787 -9.32 18.85 -11.52
C VAL A 787 -10.52 18.30 -10.73
N ILE A 788 -10.50 18.34 -9.40
CA ILE A 788 -11.64 17.85 -8.59
C ILE A 788 -12.79 18.87 -8.66
N VAL A 789 -12.49 20.15 -8.49
CA VAL A 789 -13.47 21.24 -8.55
C VAL A 789 -14.20 21.22 -9.90
N GLU A 790 -13.46 21.15 -11.00
CA GLU A 790 -14.01 21.09 -12.36
C GLU A 790 -14.93 19.87 -12.58
N ASN A 791 -14.60 18.74 -11.95
CA ASN A 791 -15.41 17.52 -12.02
C ASN A 791 -16.71 17.63 -11.21
N VAL A 792 -16.63 18.17 -10.00
CA VAL A 792 -17.81 18.49 -9.19
C VAL A 792 -18.72 19.45 -9.96
N ASP A 793 -18.15 20.43 -10.66
CA ASP A 793 -18.89 21.34 -11.52
C ASP A 793 -19.64 20.66 -12.65
N GLN A 794 -18.96 19.78 -13.39
CA GLN A 794 -19.57 19.03 -14.47
C GLN A 794 -20.71 18.13 -13.97
N LEU A 795 -20.54 17.52 -12.79
CA LEU A 795 -21.56 16.68 -12.16
C LEU A 795 -22.73 17.52 -11.64
N TYR A 796 -22.46 18.64 -10.98
CA TYR A 796 -23.48 19.56 -10.49
C TYR A 796 -24.42 20.02 -11.62
N LYS A 797 -23.84 20.40 -12.77
CA LYS A 797 -24.58 20.76 -14.00
C LYS A 797 -25.39 19.61 -14.59
N ARG A 798 -25.04 18.35 -14.29
CA ARG A 798 -25.80 17.13 -14.68
C ARG A 798 -26.88 16.73 -13.67
N GLY A 799 -27.10 17.55 -12.64
CA GLY A 799 -28.14 17.38 -11.63
C GLY A 799 -27.71 16.58 -10.40
N TYR A 800 -26.42 16.33 -10.20
CA TYR A 800 -25.95 15.67 -8.98
C TYR A 800 -25.97 16.66 -7.82
N ARG A 801 -26.48 16.20 -6.67
CA ARG A 801 -26.49 16.98 -5.42
C ARG A 801 -25.78 16.28 -4.28
N HIS A 802 -25.67 14.96 -4.30
CA HIS A 802 -25.01 14.17 -3.26
C HIS A 802 -23.65 13.67 -3.73
N PHE A 803 -22.61 13.93 -2.93
CA PHE A 803 -21.22 13.58 -3.23
C PHE A 803 -20.59 12.82 -2.05
N ILE A 804 -20.25 11.56 -2.26
CA ILE A 804 -19.36 10.81 -1.36
C ILE A 804 -17.92 11.18 -1.73
N TYR A 805 -17.15 11.71 -0.79
CA TYR A 805 -15.77 12.12 -1.02
C TYR A 805 -14.82 11.27 -0.17
N ILE A 806 -14.03 10.41 -0.83
CA ILE A 806 -13.18 9.40 -0.16
C ILE A 806 -11.70 9.69 -0.42
N ALA A 807 -10.93 9.74 0.66
CA ALA A 807 -9.47 9.77 0.62
C ALA A 807 -8.89 8.76 1.61
N LYS A 808 -7.61 8.40 1.43
CA LYS A 808 -6.89 7.64 2.44
C LYS A 808 -6.81 8.46 3.72
N VAL A 809 -6.96 7.81 4.87
CA VAL A 809 -6.84 8.48 6.16
C VAL A 809 -5.45 9.08 6.32
N PRO A 810 -5.35 10.36 6.67
CA PRO A 810 -4.10 10.99 7.07
C PRO A 810 -3.77 10.50 8.48
N TYR A 811 -3.27 9.28 8.62
CA TYR A 811 -2.88 8.81 9.95
C TYR A 811 -1.72 9.64 10.45
N SER A 812 -1.93 10.35 11.55
CA SER A 812 -0.83 10.86 12.33
C SER A 812 -0.09 9.64 12.89
N SER A 813 1.21 9.54 12.62
CA SER A 813 2.09 8.62 13.36
C SER A 813 2.68 9.32 14.58
N THR A 814 2.05 10.41 15.03
CA THR A 814 2.60 11.35 15.99
C THR A 814 1.87 11.26 17.33
N LEU A 815 2.57 11.49 18.43
CA LEU A 815 2.00 11.61 19.78
C LEU A 815 1.35 12.99 20.05
N HIS A 816 1.27 13.87 19.05
CA HIS A 816 0.78 15.25 19.13
C HIS A 816 1.51 16.15 20.12
N ILE A 817 2.80 15.89 20.32
CA ILE A 817 3.64 16.73 21.18
C ILE A 817 3.75 18.15 20.61
N THR A 818 4.05 18.29 19.32
CA THR A 818 4.40 19.57 18.66
C THR A 818 3.28 20.28 17.87
N GLN A 819 2.03 19.79 17.88
CA GLN A 819 1.04 20.35 16.95
C GLN A 819 0.65 21.81 17.27
N THR A 820 0.93 22.74 16.36
CA THR A 820 0.26 24.06 16.34
C THR A 820 -1.14 23.92 15.72
N LYS A 821 -2.11 24.64 16.27
CA LYS A 821 -3.53 24.59 15.91
C LYS A 821 -3.81 25.09 14.47
N SER A 822 -3.61 24.27 13.44
CA SER A 822 -4.42 24.30 12.19
C SER A 822 -3.96 23.23 11.19
N GLU A 823 -4.85 22.26 10.94
CA GLU A 823 -5.01 21.43 9.74
C GLU A 823 -3.81 20.72 9.10
N GLU A 824 -3.77 19.40 9.22
CA GLU A 824 -3.49 18.57 8.03
C GLU A 824 -4.45 17.38 7.99
N LEU A 825 -5.58 17.56 7.31
CA LEU A 825 -6.38 16.44 6.77
C LEU A 825 -6.33 16.43 5.24
N PHE A 826 -5.21 16.90 4.67
CA PHE A 826 -4.79 16.91 3.25
C PHE A 826 -5.94 17.07 2.22
N PHE A 827 -6.54 15.98 1.76
CA PHE A 827 -7.63 16.04 0.77
C PHE A 827 -9.00 16.39 1.35
N MET A 828 -9.17 16.31 2.66
CA MET A 828 -10.36 16.68 3.40
C MET A 828 -10.16 17.95 4.24
N SER A 829 -9.16 18.76 3.91
CA SER A 829 -8.93 20.07 4.54
C SER A 829 -10.13 21.00 4.35
N GLU A 830 -10.28 22.00 5.21
CA GLU A 830 -11.34 23.00 5.08
C GLU A 830 -11.25 23.72 3.73
N ASN A 831 -10.02 24.01 3.29
CA ASN A 831 -9.76 24.68 2.02
C ASN A 831 -10.27 23.87 0.82
N VAL A 832 -10.00 22.56 0.77
CA VAL A 832 -10.50 21.70 -0.30
C VAL A 832 -12.03 21.67 -0.29
N ILE A 833 -12.65 21.40 0.86
CA ILE A 833 -14.12 21.31 0.94
C ILE A 833 -14.78 22.66 0.59
N ARG A 834 -14.18 23.79 1.00
CA ARG A 834 -14.62 25.14 0.61
C ARG A 834 -14.50 25.35 -0.90
N ALA A 835 -13.43 24.87 -1.53
CA ALA A 835 -13.26 24.95 -2.98
C ALA A 835 -14.36 24.17 -3.73
N LEU A 836 -14.75 22.99 -3.23
CA LEU A 836 -15.81 22.17 -3.85
C LEU A 836 -17.21 22.83 -3.73
N THR A 837 -17.49 23.51 -2.62
CA THR A 837 -18.82 24.09 -2.30
C THR A 837 -19.04 25.53 -2.78
N ARG A 838 -17.98 26.29 -3.07
CA ARG A 838 -18.00 27.76 -3.26
C ARG A 838 -19.18 28.35 -4.06
N GLU A 839 -19.58 27.74 -5.17
CA GLU A 839 -20.64 28.24 -6.07
C GLU A 839 -21.87 27.31 -6.09
N ARG A 840 -21.96 26.38 -5.14
CA ARG A 840 -22.86 25.22 -5.16
C ARG A 840 -23.53 25.09 -3.78
N ASN A 841 -24.50 25.95 -3.52
CA ASN A 841 -25.09 26.08 -2.17
C ASN A 841 -26.00 24.91 -1.78
N ASP A 842 -26.44 24.09 -2.72
CA ASP A 842 -27.37 22.97 -2.52
C ASP A 842 -26.72 21.59 -2.68
N ILE A 843 -25.40 21.51 -2.83
CA ILE A 843 -24.70 20.21 -2.83
C ILE A 843 -24.38 19.76 -1.40
N LYS A 844 -24.44 18.46 -1.20
CA LYS A 844 -24.10 17.78 0.05
C LYS A 844 -22.87 16.92 -0.16
N ILE A 845 -21.82 17.20 0.59
CA ILE A 845 -20.56 16.46 0.55
C ILE A 845 -20.45 15.61 1.82
N TYR A 846 -20.18 14.33 1.64
CA TYR A 846 -19.99 13.35 2.69
C TYR A 846 -18.51 12.93 2.71
N PRO A 847 -17.65 13.62 3.47
CA PRO A 847 -16.23 13.27 3.58
C PRO A 847 -16.07 11.97 4.37
N MET A 848 -15.37 10.99 3.80
CA MET A 848 -15.23 9.65 4.36
C MET A 848 -13.82 9.09 4.24
N PHE A 849 -13.33 8.59 5.37
CA PHE A 849 -12.13 7.79 5.50
C PHE A 849 -12.47 6.31 5.52
N PHE A 850 -11.53 5.46 5.10
CA PHE A 850 -11.66 4.02 5.28
C PHE A 850 -10.38 3.40 5.83
N ASP A 851 -10.54 2.37 6.65
CA ASP A 851 -9.46 1.46 7.00
C ASP A 851 -9.90 -0.01 6.99
N LYS A 852 -8.93 -0.91 7.04
CA LYS A 852 -9.12 -2.34 7.03
C LYS A 852 -8.54 -2.98 8.28
N TYR A 853 -9.40 -3.64 9.06
CA TYR A 853 -9.02 -4.50 10.17
C TYR A 853 -9.52 -5.93 9.95
N TYR A 854 -9.33 -6.82 10.93
CA TYR A 854 -9.65 -8.23 10.81
C TYR A 854 -10.46 -8.75 12.01
N ALA A 855 -11.41 -9.64 11.72
CA ALA A 855 -12.20 -10.34 12.72
C ALA A 855 -12.02 -11.86 12.56
N VAL A 856 -11.86 -12.57 13.67
CA VAL A 856 -11.80 -14.03 13.72
C VAL A 856 -13.19 -14.61 13.47
N LYS A 857 -13.24 -15.65 12.64
CA LYS A 857 -14.46 -16.42 12.41
C LYS A 857 -14.64 -17.45 13.53
N VAL A 858 -15.73 -17.31 14.28
CA VAL A 858 -16.05 -18.16 15.43
C VAL A 858 -16.98 -19.30 15.01
N GLU A 859 -17.96 -19.00 14.15
CA GLU A 859 -18.88 -20.00 13.61
C GLU A 859 -18.48 -20.44 12.19
N ASN A 860 -18.52 -21.74 11.89
CA ASN A 860 -17.96 -22.25 10.62
C ASN A 860 -18.84 -21.99 9.38
N LYS A 861 -20.15 -21.78 9.57
CA LYS A 861 -21.10 -21.53 8.47
C LYS A 861 -21.66 -20.11 8.58
N ILE A 862 -21.33 -19.28 7.60
CA ILE A 862 -21.94 -17.96 7.39
C ILE A 862 -22.60 -18.06 6.01
N ASN A 863 -23.91 -17.83 5.94
CA ASN A 863 -24.69 -18.04 4.72
C ASN A 863 -24.77 -16.79 3.85
N SER A 864 -24.68 -15.61 4.46
CA SER A 864 -24.76 -14.30 3.80
C SER A 864 -23.49 -13.99 3.01
N THR A 865 -23.62 -13.27 1.89
CA THR A 865 -22.47 -12.89 1.04
C THR A 865 -21.64 -11.75 1.63
N SER A 866 -22.28 -10.86 2.39
CA SER A 866 -21.66 -9.81 3.21
C SER A 866 -22.34 -9.72 4.57
N LEU A 867 -21.62 -9.16 5.55
CA LEU A 867 -22.17 -8.79 6.84
C LEU A 867 -21.86 -7.31 7.10
N TYR A 868 -22.66 -6.60 7.91
CA TYR A 868 -22.39 -5.19 8.17
C TYR A 868 -22.87 -4.71 9.55
N ILE A 869 -22.34 -3.58 10.02
CA ILE A 869 -22.83 -2.84 11.19
C ILE A 869 -22.93 -1.37 10.78
N GLN A 870 -24.08 -0.74 11.06
CA GLN A 870 -24.35 0.65 10.73
C GLN A 870 -24.85 1.49 11.92
N ASP A 871 -25.10 0.84 13.06
CA ASP A 871 -25.49 1.52 14.30
C ASP A 871 -24.26 2.25 14.85
N THR A 872 -24.29 3.58 14.83
CA THR A 872 -23.18 4.43 15.27
C THR A 872 -22.91 4.33 16.77
N VAL A 873 -23.92 4.06 17.59
CA VAL A 873 -23.76 3.88 19.05
C VAL A 873 -23.02 2.57 19.32
N GLU A 874 -23.36 1.53 18.58
CA GLU A 874 -22.64 0.26 18.60
C GLU A 874 -21.20 0.39 18.08
N LEU A 875 -20.99 1.18 17.02
CA LEU A 875 -19.66 1.43 16.48
C LEU A 875 -18.80 2.32 17.41
N THR A 876 -19.40 3.21 18.21
CA THR A 876 -18.66 3.94 19.26
C THR A 876 -18.10 3.02 20.35
N GLN A 877 -18.66 1.82 20.57
CA GLN A 877 -18.04 0.83 21.46
C GLN A 877 -16.74 0.26 20.88
N LEU A 878 -16.58 0.30 19.55
CA LEU A 878 -15.33 -0.06 18.89
C LEU A 878 -14.28 1.03 19.11
N VAL A 879 -14.70 2.29 18.97
CA VAL A 879 -13.86 3.50 18.98
C VAL A 879 -14.63 4.62 19.67
N GLU A 880 -14.28 4.91 20.92
CA GLU A 880 -14.91 5.98 21.69
C GLU A 880 -14.08 7.26 21.53
N ASP A 881 -14.51 8.17 20.67
CA ASP A 881 -13.85 9.47 20.52
C ASP A 881 -14.40 10.51 21.49
N SER A 882 -13.66 10.78 22.57
CA SER A 882 -13.98 11.81 23.55
C SER A 882 -14.04 13.22 22.96
N SER A 883 -13.32 13.46 21.86
CA SER A 883 -13.31 14.74 21.14
C SER A 883 -14.49 14.90 20.17
N LYS A 884 -15.16 13.78 19.82
CA LYS A 884 -16.22 13.68 18.80
C LYS A 884 -15.85 14.26 17.43
N LYS A 885 -14.56 14.33 17.09
CA LYS A 885 -14.07 14.87 15.81
C LYS A 885 -14.06 13.82 14.71
N SER A 886 -13.86 12.54 15.03
CA SER A 886 -13.89 11.43 14.08
C SER A 886 -14.86 10.34 14.56
N ILE A 887 -15.80 9.92 13.71
CA ILE A 887 -16.80 8.90 14.06
C ILE A 887 -16.84 7.80 13.03
N VAL A 888 -16.66 6.55 13.49
CA VAL A 888 -16.91 5.33 12.71
C VAL A 888 -18.42 5.13 12.58
N PHE A 889 -18.91 5.04 11.35
CA PHE A 889 -20.36 4.96 11.08
C PHE A 889 -20.79 3.75 10.27
N PHE A 890 -19.86 3.02 9.66
CA PHE A 890 -20.18 1.81 8.91
C PHE A 890 -19.02 0.81 8.89
N ASN A 891 -19.29 -0.45 9.27
CA ASN A 891 -18.36 -1.56 9.11
C ASN A 891 -18.96 -2.60 8.15
N LEU A 892 -18.20 -2.97 7.13
CA LEU A 892 -18.57 -3.98 6.14
C LEU A 892 -17.61 -5.16 6.20
N PHE A 893 -18.15 -6.37 6.23
CA PHE A 893 -17.41 -7.62 6.38
C PHE A 893 -17.61 -8.50 5.14
N ASN A 894 -16.58 -9.27 4.80
CA ASN A 894 -16.76 -10.38 3.88
C ASN A 894 -17.49 -11.54 4.59
N GLY A 895 -18.61 -12.01 4.02
CA GLY A 895 -19.39 -13.13 4.56
C GLY A 895 -18.86 -14.54 4.23
N ILE A 896 -17.94 -14.68 3.26
CA ILE A 896 -17.46 -15.99 2.78
C ILE A 896 -15.93 -16.06 2.80
N ALA A 897 -15.39 -17.14 3.38
CA ALA A 897 -13.94 -17.37 3.38
C ALA A 897 -13.40 -17.49 1.95
N VAL A 898 -12.40 -16.66 1.62
CA VAL A 898 -11.73 -16.65 0.30
C VAL A 898 -10.82 -17.89 0.14
N ALA A 899 -10.31 -18.45 1.25
CA ALA A 899 -9.51 -19.67 1.26
C ALA A 899 -9.82 -20.55 2.50
N LYS A 900 -9.54 -21.87 2.42
CA LYS A 900 -9.71 -22.81 3.54
C LYS A 900 -8.82 -22.49 4.75
N ASP A 901 -7.69 -21.82 4.54
CA ASP A 901 -6.66 -21.57 5.56
C ASP A 901 -6.78 -20.18 6.23
N THR A 902 -7.77 -19.36 5.85
CA THR A 902 -7.98 -18.03 6.43
C THR A 902 -8.81 -18.11 7.72
N ASN A 903 -8.17 -17.84 8.86
CA ASN A 903 -8.83 -17.75 10.18
C ASN A 903 -9.53 -16.41 10.44
N TYR A 904 -9.25 -15.42 9.60
CA TYR A 904 -9.72 -14.04 9.74
C TYR A 904 -10.55 -13.63 8.53
N ASN A 905 -11.66 -12.93 8.79
CA ASN A 905 -12.39 -12.13 7.82
C ASN A 905 -11.86 -10.71 7.86
N GLY A 906 -11.70 -10.09 6.70
CA GLY A 906 -11.42 -8.66 6.64
C GLY A 906 -12.69 -7.86 6.96
N VAL A 907 -12.49 -6.69 7.55
CA VAL A 907 -13.51 -5.69 7.80
C VAL A 907 -13.05 -4.37 7.21
N MET A 908 -13.91 -3.72 6.43
CA MET A 908 -13.73 -2.35 5.96
C MET A 908 -14.49 -1.42 6.89
N SER A 909 -13.80 -0.48 7.52
CA SER A 909 -14.34 0.48 8.49
C SER A 909 -14.37 1.87 7.87
N TYR A 910 -15.54 2.51 7.87
CA TYR A 910 -15.75 3.86 7.37
C TYR A 910 -15.91 4.85 8.52
N ALA A 911 -15.17 5.95 8.45
CA ALA A 911 -15.24 7.05 9.41
C ALA A 911 -15.45 8.39 8.71
N THR A 912 -16.05 9.34 9.41
CA THR A 912 -16.24 10.73 8.94
C THR A 912 -15.80 11.71 10.03
N LEU A 913 -15.66 12.97 9.66
CA LEU A 913 -15.28 14.05 10.56
C LEU A 913 -16.50 14.90 10.91
N LEU A 914 -16.64 15.29 12.18
CA LEU A 914 -17.72 16.15 12.66
C LEU A 914 -17.18 17.44 13.25
N ASN A 915 -17.98 18.51 13.17
CA ASN A 915 -17.70 19.83 13.72
C ASN A 915 -16.42 20.52 13.20
N ILE A 916 -15.80 20.00 12.13
CA ILE A 916 -14.59 20.59 11.52
C ILE A 916 -14.97 21.68 10.52
N TYR A 917 -15.98 21.46 9.69
CA TYR A 917 -16.30 22.33 8.55
C TYR A 917 -17.21 23.52 8.89
N GLN A 918 -16.98 24.18 10.04
CA GLN A 918 -17.83 25.29 10.49
C GLN A 918 -17.86 26.42 9.44
N GLY A 919 -19.07 26.79 8.99
CA GLY A 919 -19.26 27.81 7.95
C GLY A 919 -18.87 27.36 6.53
N ILE A 920 -18.61 26.08 6.31
CA ILE A 920 -18.34 25.48 4.98
C ILE A 920 -19.40 24.44 4.63
N LEU A 921 -19.62 23.46 5.51
CA LEU A 921 -20.68 22.44 5.38
C LEU A 921 -21.67 22.58 6.53
N ASP A 922 -22.93 22.26 6.26
CA ASP A 922 -23.90 22.05 7.34
C ASP A 922 -23.59 20.71 8.01
N ASP A 923 -23.07 20.74 9.25
CA ASP A 923 -22.80 19.54 10.05
C ASP A 923 -24.07 18.67 10.21
N LYS A 924 -25.27 19.29 10.13
CA LYS A 924 -26.54 18.57 10.09
C LYS A 924 -26.67 17.67 8.86
N ASP A 925 -26.16 18.06 7.70
CA ASP A 925 -26.19 17.23 6.49
C ASP A 925 -25.28 16.00 6.63
N ILE A 926 -24.09 16.17 7.22
CA ILE A 926 -23.19 15.04 7.52
C ILE A 926 -23.84 14.11 8.54
N ARG A 927 -24.42 14.67 9.63
CA ARG A 927 -25.10 13.87 10.65
C ARG A 927 -26.32 13.13 10.11
N THR A 928 -27.13 13.79 9.28
CA THR A 928 -28.30 13.16 8.67
C THR A 928 -27.89 12.11 7.65
N GLY A 929 -26.87 12.38 6.83
CA GLY A 929 -26.41 11.44 5.81
C GLY A 929 -25.63 10.24 6.36
N LEU A 930 -24.94 10.35 7.50
CA LEU A 930 -24.00 9.32 7.96
C LEU A 930 -24.21 8.84 9.39
N ILE A 931 -24.78 9.66 10.28
CA ILE A 931 -24.73 9.40 11.72
C ILE A 931 -26.08 8.98 12.31
N TYR A 932 -27.14 9.76 12.11
CA TYR A 932 -28.45 9.54 12.72
C TYR A 932 -29.03 8.19 12.35
N GLN A 933 -29.48 7.42 13.35
CA GLN A 933 -29.92 6.04 13.15
C GLN A 933 -31.22 5.95 12.35
N ASP A 934 -32.17 6.86 12.61
CA ASP A 934 -33.49 6.85 11.98
C ASP A 934 -33.51 7.55 10.61
N SER A 935 -32.34 7.92 10.08
CA SER A 935 -32.22 8.61 8.80
C SER A 935 -32.30 7.62 7.63
N HIS A 936 -33.30 7.79 6.78
CA HIS A 936 -33.45 7.02 5.55
C HIS A 936 -32.33 7.33 4.55
N LEU A 937 -31.93 8.60 4.42
CA LEU A 937 -30.78 9.03 3.63
C LEU A 937 -29.50 8.26 4.01
N LYS A 938 -29.27 8.03 5.30
CA LYS A 938 -28.13 7.23 5.78
C LYS A 938 -28.18 5.82 5.23
N SER A 939 -29.32 5.14 5.39
CA SER A 939 -29.50 3.79 4.84
C SER A 939 -29.24 3.76 3.32
N GLU A 940 -29.70 4.76 2.58
CA GLU A 940 -29.45 4.84 1.13
C GLU A 940 -27.98 5.03 0.77
N ILE A 941 -27.25 5.93 1.47
CA ILE A 941 -25.82 6.16 1.26
C ILE A 941 -25.01 4.89 1.58
N LEU A 942 -25.32 4.23 2.69
CA LEU A 942 -24.67 2.97 3.08
C LEU A 942 -24.98 1.84 2.10
N GLN A 943 -26.18 1.82 1.53
CA GLN A 943 -26.52 0.90 0.46
C GLN A 943 -25.67 1.18 -0.78
N CYS A 944 -25.51 2.44 -1.20
CA CYS A 944 -24.63 2.81 -2.31
C CYS A 944 -23.18 2.35 -2.09
N LEU A 945 -22.63 2.54 -0.89
CA LEU A 945 -21.30 2.03 -0.52
C LEU A 945 -21.25 0.50 -0.70
N THR A 946 -22.20 -0.23 -0.11
CA THR A 946 -22.27 -1.69 -0.23
C THR A 946 -22.33 -2.17 -1.68
N LEU A 947 -23.20 -1.55 -2.49
CA LEU A 947 -23.31 -1.87 -3.92
C LEU A 947 -22.00 -1.63 -4.68
N PHE A 948 -21.22 -0.60 -4.32
CA PHE A 948 -19.91 -0.38 -4.91
C PHE A 948 -18.95 -1.54 -4.65
N HIS A 949 -18.92 -2.07 -3.42
CA HIS A 949 -18.12 -3.26 -3.10
C HIS A 949 -18.57 -4.51 -3.86
N PHE A 950 -19.88 -4.72 -4.03
CA PHE A 950 -20.40 -5.82 -4.86
C PHE A 950 -20.11 -5.61 -6.35
N SER A 951 -20.01 -4.37 -6.82
CA SER A 951 -19.76 -4.10 -8.24
C SER A 951 -18.37 -4.48 -8.72
N ARG A 952 -17.38 -4.45 -7.81
CA ARG A 952 -15.98 -4.79 -8.09
C ARG A 952 -15.65 -6.26 -7.80
N TYR A 953 -16.66 -7.08 -7.48
CA TYR A 953 -16.61 -8.46 -6.96
C TYR A 953 -15.44 -9.35 -7.40
N GLN A 954 -15.18 -10.39 -6.61
CA GLN A 954 -14.28 -11.49 -6.96
C GLN A 954 -15.09 -12.78 -7.15
N LYS A 955 -14.73 -13.60 -8.16
CA LYS A 955 -15.37 -14.90 -8.36
C LYS A 955 -14.66 -15.95 -7.52
N HIS A 956 -15.41 -16.69 -6.70
CA HIS A 956 -14.82 -17.73 -5.85
C HIS A 956 -14.34 -18.93 -6.69
N GLU A 957 -13.07 -19.29 -6.55
CA GLU A 957 -12.35 -20.25 -7.43
C GLU A 957 -13.02 -21.64 -7.54
N LYS A 958 -13.75 -22.08 -6.50
CA LYS A 958 -14.32 -23.45 -6.44
C LYS A 958 -15.84 -23.52 -6.62
N SER A 959 -16.56 -22.45 -6.28
CA SER A 959 -18.03 -22.46 -6.30
C SER A 959 -18.62 -21.61 -7.43
N GLY A 960 -17.81 -20.76 -8.07
CA GLY A 960 -18.28 -19.83 -9.09
C GLY A 960 -19.21 -18.72 -8.58
N LYS A 961 -19.53 -18.71 -7.28
CA LYS A 961 -20.35 -17.67 -6.63
C LYS A 961 -19.57 -16.35 -6.56
N LEU A 962 -20.29 -15.23 -6.75
CA LEU A 962 -19.73 -13.90 -6.55
C LEU A 962 -19.46 -13.65 -5.07
N GLN A 963 -18.30 -13.07 -4.78
CA GLN A 963 -17.92 -12.57 -3.47
C GLN A 963 -17.70 -11.06 -3.56
N ILE A 964 -18.12 -10.35 -2.52
CA ILE A 964 -17.89 -8.93 -2.38
C ILE A 964 -16.38 -8.62 -2.41
N LYS A 965 -15.95 -7.60 -3.17
CA LYS A 965 -14.57 -7.11 -3.08
C LYS A 965 -14.51 -6.17 -1.88
N LEU A 966 -13.97 -6.67 -0.76
CA LEU A 966 -13.93 -5.90 0.49
C LEU A 966 -13.14 -4.59 0.36
N ASP A 967 -12.05 -4.57 -0.40
CA ASP A 967 -11.29 -3.35 -0.65
C ASP A 967 -11.38 -2.97 -2.14
N PRO A 968 -12.40 -2.18 -2.54
CA PRO A 968 -12.57 -1.75 -3.91
C PRO A 968 -11.58 -0.64 -4.29
N TYR A 969 -10.96 0.02 -3.30
CA TYR A 969 -10.06 1.17 -3.48
C TYR A 969 -8.62 0.76 -3.80
N GLN A 970 -8.21 -0.49 -3.52
CA GLN A 970 -6.84 -1.00 -3.70
C GLN A 970 -6.15 -0.57 -5.02
N ASN A 971 -6.90 -0.44 -6.11
CA ASN A 971 -6.35 -0.02 -7.42
C ASN A 971 -5.87 1.44 -7.43
N LEU A 972 -6.44 2.31 -6.59
CA LEU A 972 -6.11 3.74 -6.49
C LEU A 972 -5.40 4.08 -5.18
N ILE A 973 -5.79 3.42 -4.08
CA ILE A 973 -5.30 3.61 -2.72
C ILE A 973 -4.87 2.23 -2.18
N GLY A 974 -3.61 1.87 -2.40
CA GLY A 974 -3.05 0.58 -1.99
C GLY A 974 -1.61 0.38 -2.43
N ASP A 975 -0.99 -0.73 -1.99
CA ASP A 975 0.42 -1.05 -2.28
C ASP A 975 0.64 -1.44 -3.75
N ASP A 976 -0.39 -1.95 -4.41
CA ASP A 976 -0.40 -2.24 -5.85
C ASP A 976 -1.22 -1.19 -6.64
N SER A 977 -1.41 0.00 -6.08
CA SER A 977 -2.16 1.07 -6.74
C SER A 977 -1.47 1.58 -8.01
N THR A 978 -2.25 2.14 -8.94
CA THR A 978 -1.73 2.77 -10.16
C THR A 978 -0.61 3.77 -9.85
N GLY A 979 -0.77 4.59 -8.81
CA GLY A 979 0.25 5.55 -8.39
C GLY A 979 1.54 4.90 -7.91
N GLN A 980 1.47 3.78 -7.17
CA GLN A 980 2.67 3.05 -6.73
C GLN A 980 3.34 2.30 -7.88
N LEU A 981 2.54 1.68 -8.75
CA LEU A 981 3.02 0.96 -9.92
C LEU A 981 3.69 1.91 -10.94
N ALA A 982 3.26 3.16 -11.02
CA ALA A 982 3.83 4.17 -11.92
C ALA A 982 5.28 4.58 -11.59
N LEU A 983 5.80 4.22 -10.40
CA LEU A 983 7.16 4.56 -10.01
C LEU A 983 8.18 3.59 -10.63
N LEU A 984 8.88 4.05 -11.65
CA LEU A 984 9.97 3.34 -12.30
C LEU A 984 11.29 3.66 -11.59
N LYS A 985 12.02 2.62 -11.18
CA LYS A 985 13.32 2.78 -10.53
C LYS A 985 14.44 3.06 -11.54
N TYR A 986 15.36 3.94 -11.16
CA TYR A 986 16.56 4.30 -11.92
C TYR A 986 17.83 4.22 -11.04
N GLY A 987 18.98 3.92 -11.66
CA GLY A 987 20.27 3.71 -10.98
C GLY A 987 20.27 2.45 -10.09
N CYS A 988 21.06 2.45 -9.01
CA CYS A 988 21.08 1.37 -7.99
C CYS A 988 19.78 1.29 -7.16
N GLY A 989 18.62 1.59 -7.73
CA GLY A 989 17.30 1.47 -7.11
C GLY A 989 16.92 2.60 -6.14
N ARG A 990 17.73 3.66 -6.03
CA ARG A 990 17.49 4.78 -5.10
C ARG A 990 16.67 5.94 -5.66
N ARG A 991 16.60 6.09 -6.99
CA ARG A 991 15.89 7.19 -7.67
C ARG A 991 14.64 6.67 -8.36
N GLU A 992 13.58 7.47 -8.33
CA GLU A 992 12.27 7.14 -8.89
C GLU A 992 11.88 8.10 -10.01
N PHE A 993 11.17 7.59 -11.02
CA PHE A 993 10.53 8.34 -12.09
C PHE A 993 9.05 7.99 -12.11
N ASN A 994 8.18 8.99 -12.16
CA ASN A 994 6.73 8.78 -12.11
C ASN A 994 6.12 8.76 -13.53
N SER A 995 5.88 7.57 -14.07
CA SER A 995 5.38 7.41 -15.44
C SER A 995 3.95 7.94 -15.65
N LEU A 996 3.11 7.94 -14.60
CA LEU A 996 1.77 8.52 -14.68
C LEU A 996 1.85 10.05 -14.76
N ALA A 997 2.71 10.69 -13.95
CA ALA A 997 2.91 12.14 -14.02
C ALA A 997 3.45 12.58 -15.38
N PHE A 998 4.42 11.84 -15.92
CA PHE A 998 4.97 12.05 -17.26
C PHE A 998 3.89 11.93 -18.35
N LEU A 999 3.14 10.83 -18.38
CA LEU A 999 2.10 10.61 -19.39
C LEU A 999 0.87 11.52 -19.20
N THR A 1000 0.58 11.98 -17.97
CA THR A 1000 -0.41 13.03 -17.70
C THR A 1000 0.00 14.32 -18.42
N TYR A 1001 1.27 14.72 -18.35
CA TYR A 1001 1.76 15.90 -19.08
C TYR A 1001 1.73 15.71 -20.60
N VAL A 1002 2.03 14.50 -21.11
CA VAL A 1002 1.90 14.18 -22.54
C VAL A 1002 0.44 14.30 -22.99
N ARG A 1003 -0.52 13.71 -22.26
CA ARG A 1003 -1.96 13.84 -22.53
C ARG A 1003 -2.36 15.31 -22.64
N ASP A 1004 -1.92 16.11 -21.68
CA ASP A 1004 -2.22 17.53 -21.56
C ASP A 1004 -1.75 18.36 -22.76
N ILE A 1005 -0.60 17.99 -23.34
CA ILE A 1005 -0.11 18.57 -24.60
C ILE A 1005 -1.02 18.17 -25.76
N LEU A 1006 -1.36 16.87 -25.87
CA LEU A 1006 -2.15 16.33 -26.97
C LEU A 1006 -3.61 16.81 -26.98
N ALA A 1007 -4.16 17.14 -25.81
CA ALA A 1007 -5.53 17.63 -25.65
C ALA A 1007 -5.71 19.10 -26.05
N ARG A 1008 -4.64 19.85 -26.30
CA ARG A 1008 -4.74 21.27 -26.70
C ARG A 1008 -5.42 21.40 -28.06
N PRO A 1009 -6.42 22.29 -28.21
CA PRO A 1009 -6.90 22.69 -29.53
C PRO A 1009 -5.69 23.24 -30.31
N LYS A 1010 -5.46 22.78 -31.55
CA LYS A 1010 -4.46 23.40 -32.42
C LYS A 1010 -4.86 24.88 -32.54
N SER A 1011 -4.03 25.78 -32.02
CA SER A 1011 -4.17 27.21 -32.29
C SER A 1011 -4.13 27.34 -33.80
N SER A 1012 -5.25 27.75 -34.39
CA SER A 1012 -5.34 28.08 -35.80
C SER A 1012 -4.35 29.20 -36.10
N SER A 1013 -3.18 28.82 -36.61
CA SER A 1013 -2.24 29.69 -37.31
C SER A 1013 -2.70 29.88 -38.75
#